data_AF-A0A6V7PU12-F1
#
_entry.id   AF-A0A6V7PU12-F1
#
_cell.length_a   1.000
_cell.length_b   1.000
_cell.length_c   1.000
_cell.angle_alpha   90.00
_cell.angle_beta   90.00
_cell.angle_gamma   90.00
#
_symmetry.space_group_name_H-M   'P 1'
#
loop_
_entity.id
_entity.type
_entity.pdbx_description
1 polymer ?
#
loop_
_entity_poly.entity_id
_entity_poly.type
_entity_poly.pdbx_seq_one_letter_code
_entity_poly.pdbx_strand_id
1 'polypeptide(L)'
;MSLRQRPVPGAAGNGPRRGPAAAAAAAQRRRRRRRRRRRAGGHGGAADGGDLRTPPFVPWHEGLDLLDWLGAFFGFQRDNVRNQREHLVLLLANAQMRLQPPPDNIEALDPAVVRRLRKKLLHNYTSWCAFLGRKPNVWVSDSPSPASLLRRPSSSSSADPRRDLLYISLYLLIWGEAANLRFVPECLAYIFHHMAMDLNRILEGYTDDATGRPALPAISGENAFLARVVVPVYKTISAEVAASRNGTAPHTAWRNYDDVNEYFWSRHVFDRLRWPLDLSRGFFAAPPSRNRVGKTGFVEQRSFWNVYRSFDRLWVMLLLFLQAAAIVAWQGHVWPWRNLRTRDDQVPVLTVFITWAALRLLQAMLDAGTQYSLVSRENRWLALRMALKILVAAGWTVAFSVLYARVWDQRHRDRGPRWSRAADQRLLNFLEAAAVFVLPEVLALVLFLVPWLRNFLEKTNWRILYVLTWWFQTRTFVGRGLREGLVDNVKYSLFWAVLLAAKFSFSYFLQIQPMVAPTKAIYNIRRVNYQWHEFFAHANRFAAVVLWIPVVLIYLMDIQIWYAIFSSLTGALVGLFSHLGEIRNVQQLRLRFQFFASAMQFNLMPEEQLFKDRGTLRSKFKDAILRLKLRYGLGRPYKKIELNQVEARRFALIWNEIIASFREEDIISDREVELLELPPDLWNIRVVRWPCLLLSTSSCSP
;
A
#
# COMPACT_ATOMS: atom_id res chain seq x y z
N MET A 1 -91.80 1.21 47.55
CA MET A 1 -92.94 1.80 46.81
C MET A 1 -92.37 2.47 45.57
N SER A 2 -92.58 1.97 44.35
CA SER A 2 -93.83 2.11 43.58
C SER A 2 -94.07 3.62 43.34
N LEU A 3 -94.07 4.24 42.15
CA LEU A 3 -94.40 3.87 40.78
C LEU A 3 -93.82 4.98 39.86
N ARG A 4 -93.21 4.67 38.70
CA ARG A 4 -93.87 4.57 37.38
C ARG A 4 -94.80 5.75 37.07
N GLN A 5 -94.47 6.52 36.03
CA GLN A 5 -95.25 6.53 34.79
C GLN A 5 -94.43 7.11 33.60
N ARG A 6 -94.57 6.42 32.47
CA ARG A 6 -94.13 6.67 31.08
C ARG A 6 -95.39 7.15 30.29
N PRO A 7 -95.38 7.40 28.95
CA PRO A 7 -94.41 8.06 28.05
C PRO A 7 -95.06 8.97 26.94
N VAL A 8 -94.25 9.84 26.28
CA VAL A 8 -94.11 10.11 24.79
C VAL A 8 -95.33 10.65 23.98
N PRO A 9 -95.23 11.29 22.77
CA PRO A 9 -94.07 11.63 21.89
C PRO A 9 -93.96 13.10 21.41
N GLY A 10 -92.80 13.43 20.82
CA GLY A 10 -92.80 14.06 19.49
C GLY A 10 -91.94 15.30 19.26
N ALA A 11 -91.05 15.19 18.27
CA ALA A 11 -90.43 16.24 17.45
C ALA A 11 -89.17 16.96 17.98
N ALA A 12 -88.11 16.75 17.21
CA ALA A 12 -86.76 17.24 17.34
C ALA A 12 -86.57 18.69 16.85
N GLY A 13 -85.55 19.38 17.39
CA GLY A 13 -84.94 20.53 16.70
C GLY A 13 -84.12 21.50 17.56
N ASN A 14 -82.81 21.24 17.66
CA ASN A 14 -81.69 22.19 17.87
C ASN A 14 -81.39 22.79 19.27
N GLY A 15 -80.27 22.32 19.85
CA GLY A 15 -79.44 23.01 20.85
C GLY A 15 -78.00 23.27 20.34
N PRO A 16 -77.22 24.14 20.99
CA PRO A 16 -76.23 24.99 20.33
C PRO A 16 -74.84 24.36 20.09
N ARG A 17 -74.22 24.79 18.99
CA ARG A 17 -72.86 24.45 18.53
C ARG A 17 -71.79 24.88 19.55
N ARG A 18 -71.02 23.92 20.07
CA ARG A 18 -69.70 24.15 20.68
C ARG A 18 -68.64 24.28 19.58
N GLY A 19 -67.90 25.38 19.60
CA GLY A 19 -66.94 25.75 18.56
C GLY A 19 -65.65 24.89 18.51
N PRO A 20 -64.92 24.93 17.37
CA PRO A 20 -63.84 24.01 17.02
C PRO A 20 -62.52 24.22 17.79
N ALA A 21 -62.39 25.25 18.63
CA ALA A 21 -61.14 25.59 19.31
C ALA A 21 -60.78 24.64 20.47
N ALA A 22 -61.77 24.10 21.20
CA ALA A 22 -61.52 23.23 22.36
C ALA A 22 -61.06 21.82 21.95
N ALA A 23 -61.52 21.32 20.79
CA ALA A 23 -61.10 20.02 20.24
C ALA A 23 -59.65 20.05 19.74
N ALA A 24 -59.20 21.18 19.16
CA ALA A 24 -57.83 21.37 18.70
C ALA A 24 -56.82 21.36 19.87
N ALA A 25 -57.12 22.04 20.98
CA ALA A 25 -56.25 22.08 22.15
C ALA A 25 -56.10 20.70 22.83
N ALA A 26 -57.18 19.91 22.88
CA ALA A 26 -57.15 18.54 23.42
C ALA A 26 -56.37 17.58 22.51
N ALA A 27 -56.48 17.71 21.19
CA ALA A 27 -55.70 16.95 20.21
C ALA A 27 -54.20 17.28 20.28
N GLN A 28 -53.84 18.55 20.54
CA GLN A 28 -52.46 19.01 20.64
C GLN A 28 -51.79 18.56 21.95
N ARG A 29 -52.54 18.51 23.07
CA ARG A 29 -52.08 17.89 24.33
C ARG A 29 -51.91 16.37 24.21
N ARG A 30 -52.82 15.67 23.50
CA ARG A 30 -52.67 14.23 23.20
C ARG A 30 -51.48 13.96 22.26
N ARG A 31 -51.23 14.82 21.26
CA ARG A 31 -50.03 14.75 20.39
C ARG A 31 -48.74 15.02 21.16
N ARG A 32 -48.72 15.98 22.11
CA ARG A 32 -47.55 16.24 22.98
C ARG A 32 -47.29 15.09 23.96
N ARG A 33 -48.33 14.46 24.54
CA ARG A 33 -48.18 13.24 25.36
C ARG A 33 -47.74 12.02 24.54
N ARG A 34 -48.22 11.85 23.30
CA ARG A 34 -47.72 10.83 22.36
C ARG A 34 -46.28 11.09 21.91
N ARG A 35 -45.86 12.36 21.69
CA ARG A 35 -44.47 12.73 21.41
C ARG A 35 -43.54 12.53 22.62
N ARG A 36 -44.00 12.79 23.85
CA ARG A 36 -43.23 12.47 25.08
C ARG A 36 -43.12 10.96 25.32
N ARG A 37 -44.18 10.17 25.08
CA ARG A 37 -44.10 8.69 25.12
C ARG A 37 -43.24 8.10 24.00
N ARG A 38 -43.22 8.71 22.80
CA ARG A 38 -42.30 8.32 21.70
C ARG A 38 -40.85 8.73 21.95
N ARG A 39 -40.58 9.86 22.61
CA ARG A 39 -39.21 10.22 23.06
C ARG A 39 -38.69 9.31 24.17
N ALA A 40 -39.56 8.83 25.06
CA ALA A 40 -39.19 7.84 26.08
C ALA A 40 -39.05 6.41 25.52
N GLY A 41 -39.76 6.07 24.44
CA GLY A 41 -39.65 4.77 23.76
C GLY A 41 -38.71 4.75 22.54
N GLY A 42 -38.05 5.87 22.22
CA GLY A 42 -37.24 6.07 21.00
C GLY A 42 -35.73 6.04 21.24
N HIS A 43 -35.28 5.86 22.48
CA HIS A 43 -33.87 5.55 22.80
C HIS A 43 -33.58 4.04 22.81
N GLY A 44 -34.58 3.20 22.50
CA GLY A 44 -34.48 1.73 22.56
C GLY A 44 -33.77 1.05 21.39
N GLY A 45 -33.23 1.79 20.41
CA GLY A 45 -32.59 1.19 19.23
C GLY A 45 -31.17 0.64 19.47
N ALA A 46 -30.50 1.10 20.54
CA ALA A 46 -29.13 0.73 20.88
C ALA A 46 -28.98 0.10 22.28
N ALA A 47 -30.09 -0.04 23.03
CA ALA A 47 -30.04 -0.16 24.49
C ALA A 47 -30.74 -1.39 25.08
N ASP A 48 -31.04 -2.44 24.29
CA ASP A 48 -31.59 -3.67 24.87
C ASP A 48 -30.65 -4.85 24.62
N GLY A 49 -29.86 -5.15 25.65
CA GLY A 49 -29.04 -6.36 25.75
C GLY A 49 -29.85 -7.61 26.14
N GLY A 50 -31.18 -7.58 26.01
CA GLY A 50 -32.12 -8.57 26.54
C GLY A 50 -31.89 -10.05 26.18
N ASP A 51 -31.12 -10.36 25.14
CA ASP A 51 -30.80 -11.74 24.72
C ASP A 51 -29.33 -12.15 24.90
N LEU A 52 -28.44 -11.24 25.34
CA LEU A 52 -27.03 -11.54 25.51
C LEU A 52 -26.76 -12.04 26.93
N ARG A 53 -26.01 -13.15 27.04
CA ARG A 53 -25.59 -13.72 28.32
C ARG A 53 -24.85 -12.66 29.16
N THR A 54 -25.23 -12.54 30.43
CA THR A 54 -24.60 -11.61 31.36
C THR A 54 -23.18 -12.06 31.73
N PRO A 55 -22.21 -11.13 31.84
CA PRO A 55 -20.86 -11.45 32.28
C PRO A 55 -20.87 -11.92 33.73
N PRO A 56 -20.18 -13.02 34.09
CA PRO A 56 -20.26 -13.58 35.44
C PRO A 56 -19.47 -12.78 36.50
N PHE A 57 -18.63 -11.82 36.08
CA PHE A 57 -17.68 -11.12 36.96
C PHE A 57 -18.11 -9.68 37.30
N VAL A 58 -19.19 -9.17 36.71
CA VAL A 58 -19.63 -7.77 36.87
C VAL A 58 -21.16 -7.73 37.03
N PRO A 59 -21.70 -6.98 38.01
CA PRO A 59 -23.14 -6.78 38.12
C PRO A 59 -23.67 -6.04 36.89
N TRP A 60 -24.65 -6.65 36.20
CA TRP A 60 -25.25 -6.10 34.98
C TRP A 60 -26.41 -5.16 35.32
N HIS A 61 -26.38 -3.95 34.79
CA HIS A 61 -27.41 -2.92 34.99
C HIS A 61 -27.99 -2.46 33.64
N GLU A 62 -29.24 -1.99 33.63
CA GLU A 62 -29.96 -1.58 32.41
C GLU A 62 -29.32 -0.41 31.63
N GLY A 63 -28.34 0.29 32.22
CA GLY A 63 -27.60 1.37 31.57
C GLY A 63 -26.33 0.93 30.82
N LEU A 64 -25.98 -0.36 30.83
CA LEU A 64 -24.77 -0.88 30.19
C LEU A 64 -25.03 -1.26 28.73
N ASP A 65 -24.09 -0.90 27.85
CA ASP A 65 -24.21 -1.15 26.41
C ASP A 65 -23.38 -2.34 25.91
N LEU A 66 -23.39 -2.55 24.59
CA LEU A 66 -22.63 -3.62 23.93
C LEU A 66 -21.10 -3.50 24.15
N LEU A 67 -20.57 -2.29 24.33
CA LEU A 67 -19.13 -2.10 24.56
C LEU A 67 -18.78 -2.38 26.02
N ASP A 68 -19.65 -2.04 26.98
CA ASP A 68 -19.50 -2.46 28.37
C ASP A 68 -19.55 -3.99 28.50
N TRP A 69 -20.43 -4.64 27.72
CA TRP A 69 -20.49 -6.10 27.62
C TRP A 69 -19.16 -6.69 27.16
N LEU A 70 -18.60 -6.20 26.05
CA LEU A 70 -17.29 -6.64 25.55
C LEU A 70 -16.17 -6.34 26.55
N GLY A 71 -16.21 -5.16 27.18
CA GLY A 71 -15.27 -4.74 28.22
C GLY A 71 -15.22 -5.71 29.39
N ALA A 72 -16.39 -6.14 29.89
CA ALA A 72 -16.49 -7.06 31.01
C ALA A 72 -16.03 -8.49 30.69
N PHE A 73 -16.34 -9.00 29.49
CA PHE A 73 -15.91 -10.35 29.11
C PHE A 73 -14.41 -10.43 28.85
N PHE A 74 -13.86 -9.51 28.04
CA PHE A 74 -12.47 -9.58 27.57
C PHE A 74 -11.47 -8.81 28.45
N GLY A 75 -11.95 -8.05 29.44
CA GLY A 75 -11.08 -7.37 30.41
C GLY A 75 -10.38 -6.13 29.86
N PHE A 76 -11.10 -5.31 29.09
CA PHE A 76 -10.62 -4.01 28.61
C PHE A 76 -10.69 -2.93 29.71
N GLN A 77 -9.84 -1.92 29.63
CA GLN A 77 -9.84 -0.77 30.53
C GLN A 77 -11.12 0.06 30.36
N ARG A 78 -11.68 0.52 31.47
CA ARG A 78 -12.95 1.29 31.48
C ARG A 78 -12.88 2.57 30.66
N ASP A 79 -11.75 3.27 30.70
CA ASP A 79 -11.56 4.51 29.94
C ASP A 79 -11.39 4.25 28.45
N ASN A 80 -10.74 3.15 28.06
CA ASN A 80 -10.68 2.72 26.66
C ASN A 80 -12.08 2.43 26.11
N VAL A 81 -12.91 1.72 26.88
CA VAL A 81 -14.30 1.42 26.51
C VAL A 81 -15.09 2.71 26.27
N ARG A 82 -14.98 3.70 27.16
CA ARG A 82 -15.64 5.02 27.02
C ARG A 82 -15.16 5.78 25.79
N ASN A 83 -13.85 5.83 25.55
CA ASN A 83 -13.27 6.55 24.41
C ASN A 83 -13.65 5.91 23.07
N GLN A 84 -13.58 4.56 22.98
CA GLN A 84 -13.95 3.85 21.76
C GLN A 84 -15.46 3.88 21.49
N ARG A 85 -16.30 3.98 22.53
CA ARG A 85 -17.74 4.22 22.39
C ARG A 85 -18.01 5.52 21.66
N GLU A 86 -17.45 6.63 22.15
CA GLU A 86 -17.63 7.94 21.52
C GLU A 86 -17.11 7.93 20.07
N HIS A 87 -15.92 7.36 19.87
CA HIS A 87 -15.32 7.24 18.54
C HIS A 87 -16.20 6.44 17.56
N LEU A 88 -16.76 5.30 17.99
CA LEU A 88 -17.63 4.48 17.15
C LEU A 88 -18.93 5.22 16.80
N VAL A 89 -19.53 5.92 17.77
CA VAL A 89 -20.74 6.72 17.55
C VAL A 89 -20.49 7.81 16.51
N LEU A 90 -19.37 8.52 16.59
CA LEU A 90 -18.99 9.54 15.60
C LEU A 90 -18.76 8.95 14.22
N LEU A 91 -18.09 7.80 14.11
CA LEU A 91 -17.87 7.11 12.84
C LEU A 91 -19.18 6.68 12.18
N LEU A 92 -20.10 6.12 12.97
CA LEU A 92 -21.42 5.69 12.49
C LEU A 92 -22.28 6.88 12.08
N ALA A 93 -22.30 7.96 12.87
CA ALA A 93 -23.04 9.17 12.56
C ALA A 93 -22.53 9.80 11.25
N ASN A 94 -21.22 9.96 11.10
CA ASN A 94 -20.61 10.50 9.88
C ASN A 94 -20.92 9.63 8.65
N ALA A 95 -20.84 8.30 8.79
CA ALA A 95 -21.15 7.39 7.69
C ALA A 95 -22.64 7.36 7.33
N GLN A 96 -23.54 7.52 8.30
CA GLN A 96 -24.99 7.62 8.10
C GLN A 96 -25.35 8.93 7.37
N MET A 97 -24.72 10.06 7.75
CA MET A 97 -24.96 11.36 7.11
C MET A 97 -24.54 11.42 5.64
N ARG A 98 -23.64 10.51 5.20
CA ARG A 98 -23.17 10.41 3.81
C ARG A 98 -24.04 9.51 2.92
N LEU A 99 -25.13 8.94 3.44
CA LEU A 99 -26.04 8.11 2.65
C LEU A 99 -26.79 8.94 1.60
N GLN A 100 -26.80 8.45 0.35
CA GLN A 100 -27.63 8.97 -0.73
C GLN A 100 -28.38 7.82 -1.41
N PRO A 101 -29.72 7.85 -1.47
CA PRO A 101 -30.61 8.83 -0.84
C PRO A 101 -30.55 8.78 0.71
N PRO A 102 -30.98 9.84 1.42
CA PRO A 102 -31.05 9.83 2.88
C PRO A 102 -31.98 8.69 3.37
N PRO A 103 -31.69 8.09 4.53
CA PRO A 103 -32.44 6.94 5.05
C PRO A 103 -33.89 7.32 5.41
N ASP A 104 -34.83 6.39 5.15
CA ASP A 104 -36.26 6.59 5.42
C ASP A 104 -36.58 6.86 6.90
N ASN A 105 -35.76 6.32 7.82
CA ASN A 105 -35.83 6.57 9.25
C ASN A 105 -34.49 7.11 9.77
N ILE A 106 -34.45 8.40 10.10
CA ILE A 106 -33.25 9.08 10.61
C ILE A 106 -32.88 8.57 12.02
N GLU A 107 -33.85 8.08 12.80
CA GLU A 107 -33.62 7.60 14.18
C GLU A 107 -33.06 6.17 14.23
N ALA A 108 -33.08 5.43 13.12
CA ALA A 108 -32.57 4.06 13.04
C ALA A 108 -31.28 3.99 12.22
N LEU A 109 -30.27 3.28 12.75
CA LEU A 109 -29.01 3.06 12.05
C LEU A 109 -29.23 2.13 10.86
N ASP A 110 -28.76 2.53 9.67
CA ASP A 110 -28.88 1.69 8.48
C ASP A 110 -27.91 0.50 8.58
N PRO A 111 -28.38 -0.76 8.51
CA PRO A 111 -27.51 -1.93 8.54
C PRO A 111 -26.44 -1.94 7.44
N ALA A 112 -26.67 -1.27 6.29
CA ALA A 112 -25.69 -1.14 5.23
C ALA A 112 -24.49 -0.27 5.64
N VAL A 113 -24.69 0.74 6.49
CA VAL A 113 -23.61 1.59 7.03
C VAL A 113 -22.70 0.76 7.93
N VAL A 114 -23.28 -0.01 8.85
CA VAL A 114 -22.55 -0.91 9.74
C VAL A 114 -21.74 -1.93 8.93
N ARG A 115 -22.38 -2.56 7.93
CA ARG A 115 -21.71 -3.52 7.02
C ARG A 115 -20.54 -2.89 6.29
N ARG A 116 -20.67 -1.67 5.76
CA ARG A 116 -19.57 -0.96 5.09
C ARG A 116 -18.45 -0.61 6.05
N LEU A 117 -18.77 -0.14 7.25
CA LEU A 117 -17.78 0.20 8.27
C LEU A 117 -16.98 -1.04 8.70
N ARG A 118 -17.66 -2.16 8.96
CA ARG A 118 -17.01 -3.45 9.27
C ARG A 118 -16.07 -3.89 8.15
N LYS A 119 -16.55 -3.91 6.90
CA LYS A 119 -15.75 -4.31 5.74
C LYS A 119 -14.51 -3.42 5.58
N LYS A 120 -14.64 -2.12 5.85
CA LYS A 120 -13.53 -1.16 5.79
C LYS A 120 -12.51 -1.41 6.90
N LEU A 121 -12.95 -1.48 8.16
CA LEU A 121 -12.07 -1.68 9.32
C LEU A 121 -11.37 -3.05 9.29
N LEU A 122 -12.09 -4.12 8.96
CA LEU A 122 -11.57 -5.48 8.97
C LEU A 122 -10.95 -5.90 7.64
N HIS A 123 -10.78 -4.98 6.68
CA HIS A 123 -10.24 -5.32 5.35
C HIS A 123 -8.86 -5.99 5.47
N ASN A 124 -7.95 -5.39 6.25
CA ASN A 124 -6.60 -5.93 6.45
C ASN A 124 -6.63 -7.30 7.12
N TYR A 125 -7.49 -7.50 8.13
CA TYR A 125 -7.70 -8.79 8.77
C TYR A 125 -8.18 -9.87 7.78
N THR A 126 -9.18 -9.55 6.94
CA THR A 126 -9.69 -10.49 5.95
C THR A 126 -8.65 -10.86 4.91
N SER A 127 -7.85 -9.88 4.46
CA SER A 127 -6.73 -10.08 3.54
C SER A 127 -5.61 -10.93 4.17
N TRP A 128 -5.29 -10.71 5.45
CA TRP A 128 -4.32 -11.49 6.22
C TRP A 128 -4.78 -12.95 6.41
N CYS A 129 -6.05 -13.17 6.77
CA CYS A 129 -6.63 -14.52 6.85
C CYS A 129 -6.61 -15.23 5.50
N ALA A 130 -6.99 -14.55 4.41
CA ALA A 130 -6.95 -15.10 3.05
C ALA A 130 -5.52 -15.44 2.61
N PHE A 131 -4.54 -14.59 2.95
CA PHE A 131 -3.13 -14.87 2.74
C PHE A 131 -2.72 -16.13 3.48
N LEU A 132 -2.92 -16.20 4.80
CA LEU A 132 -2.65 -17.40 5.58
C LEU A 132 -3.55 -18.58 5.20
N GLY A 133 -4.53 -18.42 4.30
CA GLY A 133 -5.55 -19.41 3.95
C GLY A 133 -6.24 -20.04 5.17
N ARG A 134 -6.53 -19.20 6.16
CA ARG A 134 -7.41 -19.49 7.30
C ARG A 134 -8.76 -18.85 7.02
N LYS A 135 -9.83 -19.51 7.46
CA LYS A 135 -11.17 -18.92 7.39
C LYS A 135 -11.25 -17.78 8.42
N PRO A 136 -11.80 -16.61 8.08
CA PRO A 136 -12.02 -15.55 9.06
C PRO A 136 -13.08 -15.99 10.08
N ASN A 137 -12.90 -15.59 11.34
CA ASN A 137 -13.86 -15.86 12.43
C ASN A 137 -14.97 -14.80 12.51
N VAL A 138 -15.16 -14.03 11.45
CA VAL A 138 -16.22 -13.03 11.36
C VAL A 138 -17.41 -13.70 10.69
N TRP A 139 -18.36 -14.17 11.50
CA TRP A 139 -19.54 -14.89 11.02
C TRP A 139 -20.64 -13.90 10.70
N VAL A 140 -20.84 -13.71 9.41
CA VAL A 140 -21.91 -12.87 8.86
C VAL A 140 -22.89 -13.82 8.20
N SER A 141 -24.19 -13.55 8.33
CA SER A 141 -25.28 -14.32 7.71
C SER A 141 -25.29 -14.32 6.17
N ASP A 142 -24.20 -13.92 5.51
CA ASP A 142 -24.04 -13.87 4.06
C ASP A 142 -23.53 -15.21 3.46
N SER A 143 -23.16 -16.20 4.29
CA SER A 143 -22.70 -17.49 3.79
C SER A 143 -23.88 -18.48 3.70
N PRO A 144 -24.26 -18.97 2.50
CA PRO A 144 -25.22 -20.05 2.39
C PRO A 144 -24.57 -21.29 3.02
N SER A 145 -25.02 -21.66 4.21
CA SER A 145 -24.67 -22.98 4.75
C SER A 145 -25.42 -24.01 3.91
N PRO A 146 -24.86 -25.21 3.65
CA PRO A 146 -25.61 -26.29 3.01
C PRO A 146 -26.92 -26.61 3.73
N ALA A 147 -26.97 -26.34 5.04
CA ALA A 147 -28.17 -26.44 5.87
C ALA A 147 -29.25 -25.38 5.57
N SER A 148 -28.89 -24.22 5.04
CA SER A 148 -29.84 -23.16 4.65
C SER A 148 -30.59 -23.45 3.34
N LEU A 149 -30.15 -24.44 2.55
CA LEU A 149 -30.85 -24.85 1.32
C LEU A 149 -32.13 -25.66 1.60
N LEU A 150 -32.27 -26.20 2.81
CA LEU A 150 -33.49 -26.91 3.24
C LEU A 150 -34.49 -26.02 3.98
N ARG A 151 -34.13 -24.75 4.27
CA ARG A 151 -35.01 -23.81 4.95
C ARG A 151 -35.59 -22.83 3.95
N ARG A 152 -36.89 -22.99 3.67
CA ARG A 152 -37.70 -22.11 2.79
C ARG A 152 -37.39 -20.62 3.11
N PRO A 153 -37.13 -19.76 2.11
CA PRO A 153 -36.80 -18.36 2.36
C PRO A 153 -38.04 -17.65 2.91
N SER A 154 -38.06 -17.41 4.23
CA SER A 154 -39.00 -16.45 4.81
C SER A 154 -38.49 -15.05 4.50
N SER A 155 -39.30 -14.29 3.78
CA SER A 155 -39.05 -12.97 3.18
C SER A 155 -38.89 -11.81 4.17
N SER A 156 -38.31 -12.04 5.37
CA SER A 156 -38.17 -11.00 6.39
C SER A 156 -37.05 -11.22 7.43
N SER A 157 -36.03 -12.05 7.18
CA SER A 157 -34.86 -12.08 8.07
C SER A 157 -33.92 -10.90 7.74
N SER A 158 -34.28 -9.70 8.18
CA SER A 158 -33.36 -8.57 8.26
C SER A 158 -32.10 -9.02 9.00
N ALA A 159 -30.95 -9.05 8.32
CA ALA A 159 -29.68 -9.39 8.94
C ALA A 159 -29.44 -8.47 10.15
N ASP A 160 -29.37 -9.06 11.34
CA ASP A 160 -29.22 -8.32 12.59
C ASP A 160 -27.85 -7.59 12.61
N PRO A 161 -27.82 -6.24 12.60
CA PRO A 161 -26.58 -5.47 12.59
C PRO A 161 -25.77 -5.62 13.88
N ARG A 162 -26.36 -6.20 14.95
CA ARG A 162 -25.70 -6.36 16.26
C ARG A 162 -24.39 -7.14 16.19
N ARG A 163 -24.32 -8.24 15.43
CA ARG A 163 -23.06 -9.00 15.27
C ARG A 163 -21.98 -8.20 14.55
N ASP A 164 -22.36 -7.45 13.51
CA ASP A 164 -21.41 -6.59 12.80
C ASP A 164 -20.88 -5.48 13.72
N LEU A 165 -21.75 -4.88 14.56
CA LEU A 165 -21.35 -3.92 15.59
C LEU A 165 -20.41 -4.54 16.61
N LEU A 166 -20.68 -5.75 17.11
CA LEU A 166 -19.80 -6.44 18.07
C LEU A 166 -18.39 -6.67 17.50
N TYR A 167 -18.27 -7.08 16.23
CA TYR A 167 -16.95 -7.23 15.60
C TYR A 167 -16.22 -5.90 15.41
N ILE A 168 -16.93 -4.84 15.03
CA ILE A 168 -16.36 -3.48 14.92
C ILE A 168 -15.87 -3.02 16.30
N SER A 169 -16.73 -3.10 17.31
CA SER A 169 -16.43 -2.70 18.67
C SER A 169 -15.25 -3.48 19.24
N LEU A 170 -15.22 -4.81 19.07
CA LEU A 170 -14.10 -5.64 19.52
C LEU A 170 -12.78 -5.21 18.88
N TYR A 171 -12.77 -4.94 17.57
CA TYR A 171 -11.56 -4.46 16.89
C TYR A 171 -11.10 -3.09 17.40
N LEU A 172 -12.03 -2.15 17.59
CA LEU A 172 -11.72 -0.82 18.12
C LEU A 172 -11.22 -0.87 19.57
N LEU A 173 -11.76 -1.74 20.41
CA LEU A 173 -11.29 -1.94 21.78
C LEU A 173 -9.86 -2.50 21.81
N ILE A 174 -9.57 -3.52 20.97
CA ILE A 174 -8.21 -4.05 20.79
C ILE A 174 -7.27 -2.94 20.31
N TRP A 175 -7.67 -2.17 19.30
CA TRP A 175 -6.88 -1.07 18.76
C TRP A 175 -6.60 0.04 19.79
N GLY A 176 -7.62 0.36 20.59
CA GLY A 176 -7.55 1.38 21.63
C GLY A 176 -6.48 1.08 22.69
N GLU A 177 -6.39 -0.17 23.14
CA GLU A 177 -5.42 -0.62 24.15
C GLU A 177 -4.09 -1.16 23.58
N ALA A 178 -3.96 -1.29 22.26
CA ALA A 178 -2.76 -1.87 21.63
C ALA A 178 -1.46 -1.06 21.84
N ALA A 179 -1.52 0.24 22.14
CA ALA A 179 -0.35 1.11 22.29
C ALA A 179 0.67 0.92 21.13
N ASN A 180 1.91 0.52 21.43
CA ASN A 180 2.97 0.30 20.43
C ASN A 180 2.70 -0.90 19.49
N LEU A 181 1.81 -1.82 19.86
CA LEU A 181 1.42 -2.93 18.97
C LEU A 181 0.62 -2.44 17.76
N ARG A 182 0.13 -1.19 17.74
CA ARG A 182 -0.47 -0.55 16.54
C ARG A 182 0.48 -0.51 15.37
N PHE A 183 1.78 -0.44 15.66
CA PHE A 183 2.76 -0.55 14.61
C PHE A 183 2.74 -1.94 13.99
N VAL A 184 2.32 -3.02 14.68
CA VAL A 184 2.33 -4.46 14.29
C VAL A 184 0.94 -4.96 13.81
N PRO A 185 0.43 -4.56 12.62
CA PRO A 185 -0.97 -4.83 12.26
C PRO A 185 -1.28 -6.33 12.10
N GLU A 186 -0.32 -7.17 11.71
CA GLU A 186 -0.54 -8.61 11.58
C GLU A 186 -0.56 -9.31 12.95
N CYS A 187 0.15 -8.78 13.94
CA CYS A 187 -0.02 -9.18 15.34
C CYS A 187 -1.43 -8.82 15.84
N LEU A 188 -1.92 -7.61 15.51
CA LEU A 188 -3.30 -7.23 15.84
C LEU A 188 -4.33 -8.09 15.13
N ALA A 189 -4.09 -8.47 13.87
CA ALA A 189 -4.94 -9.40 13.13
C ALA A 189 -4.97 -10.78 13.79
N TYR A 190 -3.84 -11.26 14.33
CA TYR A 190 -3.76 -12.50 15.10
C TYR A 190 -4.55 -12.44 16.41
N ILE A 191 -4.38 -11.36 17.18
CA ILE A 191 -5.12 -11.13 18.44
C ILE A 191 -6.62 -11.08 18.15
N PHE A 192 -7.04 -10.27 17.17
CA PHE A 192 -8.43 -10.17 16.76
C PHE A 192 -8.99 -11.52 16.26
N HIS A 193 -8.19 -12.32 15.52
CA HIS A 193 -8.62 -13.63 15.03
C HIS A 193 -9.10 -14.53 16.18
N HIS A 194 -8.32 -14.61 17.25
CA HIS A 194 -8.63 -15.46 18.40
C HIS A 194 -9.70 -14.86 19.29
N MET A 195 -9.68 -13.55 19.55
CA MET A 195 -10.74 -12.90 20.33
C MET A 195 -12.10 -12.94 19.63
N ALA A 196 -12.14 -12.85 18.29
CA ALA A 196 -13.37 -13.04 17.52
C ALA A 196 -13.89 -14.49 17.60
N MET A 197 -12.99 -15.48 17.66
CA MET A 197 -13.36 -16.88 17.90
C MET A 197 -14.00 -17.05 19.30
N ASP A 198 -13.38 -16.47 20.33
CA ASP A 198 -13.90 -16.50 21.70
C ASP A 198 -15.26 -15.77 21.80
N LEU A 199 -15.41 -14.62 21.13
CA LEU A 199 -16.68 -13.89 21.03
C LEU A 199 -17.78 -14.78 20.43
N ASN A 200 -17.48 -15.47 19.34
CA ASN A 200 -18.44 -16.34 18.68
C ASN A 200 -18.90 -17.50 19.58
N ARG A 201 -17.97 -18.12 20.33
CA ARG A 201 -18.29 -19.18 21.28
C ARG A 201 -19.26 -18.70 22.36
N ILE A 202 -19.08 -17.46 22.84
CA ILE A 202 -19.98 -16.85 23.83
C ILE A 202 -21.35 -16.58 23.23
N LEU A 203 -21.40 -16.05 22.00
CA LEU A 203 -22.65 -15.75 21.30
C LEU A 203 -23.46 -17.00 20.93
N GLU A 204 -22.80 -18.14 20.69
CA GLU A 204 -23.46 -19.42 20.43
C GLU A 204 -23.79 -20.22 21.71
N GLY A 205 -23.41 -19.70 22.88
CA GLY A 205 -23.64 -20.40 24.15
C GLY A 205 -22.87 -21.72 24.26
N TYR A 206 -21.69 -21.81 23.63
CA TYR A 206 -20.85 -23.01 23.68
C TYR A 206 -20.50 -23.34 25.13
N THR A 207 -20.56 -24.62 25.48
CA THR A 207 -20.13 -25.14 26.78
C THR A 207 -18.75 -25.75 26.59
N ASP A 208 -17.80 -25.38 27.43
CA ASP A 208 -16.44 -25.92 27.37
C ASP A 208 -16.44 -27.40 27.78
N ASP A 209 -16.07 -28.27 26.85
CA ASP A 209 -16.07 -29.73 27.02
C ASP A 209 -15.18 -30.18 28.18
N ALA A 210 -14.13 -29.41 28.53
CA ALA A 210 -13.21 -29.74 29.61
C ALA A 210 -13.75 -29.37 31.00
N THR A 211 -14.53 -28.29 31.12
CA THR A 211 -14.97 -27.75 32.41
C THR A 211 -16.47 -27.91 32.66
N GLY A 212 -17.26 -28.26 31.63
CA GLY A 212 -18.71 -28.33 31.70
C GLY A 212 -19.38 -26.97 31.96
N ARG A 213 -18.62 -25.88 31.91
CA ARG A 213 -19.11 -24.52 32.15
C ARG A 213 -19.31 -23.79 30.83
N PRO A 214 -20.23 -22.81 30.78
CA PRO A 214 -20.38 -21.99 29.60
C PRO A 214 -19.07 -21.28 29.25
N ALA A 215 -18.71 -21.26 27.96
CA ALA A 215 -17.44 -20.75 27.48
C ALA A 215 -17.18 -19.33 27.97
N LEU A 216 -15.95 -19.12 28.42
CA LEU A 216 -15.38 -17.82 28.75
C LEU A 216 -14.26 -17.51 27.77
N PRO A 217 -13.98 -16.23 27.49
CA PRO A 217 -12.81 -15.88 26.72
C PRO A 217 -11.55 -16.41 27.39
N ALA A 218 -10.55 -16.72 26.57
CA ALA A 218 -9.27 -17.24 27.08
C ALA A 218 -8.54 -16.22 27.97
N ILE A 219 -8.87 -14.93 27.83
CA ILE A 219 -8.41 -13.82 28.66
C ILE A 219 -9.64 -13.11 29.24
N SER A 220 -9.79 -13.15 30.56
CA SER A 220 -10.87 -12.49 31.29
C SER A 220 -10.37 -11.95 32.63
N GLY A 221 -11.10 -10.99 33.20
CA GLY A 221 -10.75 -10.30 34.46
C GLY A 221 -10.44 -8.82 34.24
N GLU A 222 -10.34 -8.05 35.31
CA GLU A 222 -10.09 -6.61 35.22
C GLU A 222 -8.71 -6.32 34.61
N ASN A 223 -8.68 -5.48 33.57
CA ASN A 223 -7.46 -5.11 32.82
C ASN A 223 -6.66 -6.31 32.26
N ALA A 224 -7.31 -7.46 32.09
CA ALA A 224 -6.67 -8.70 31.67
C ALA A 224 -6.09 -8.61 30.25
N PHE A 225 -6.74 -7.87 29.34
CA PHE A 225 -6.25 -7.69 27.98
C PHE A 225 -4.89 -6.97 27.96
N LEU A 226 -4.79 -5.82 28.63
CA LEU A 226 -3.54 -5.09 28.78
C LEU A 226 -2.46 -5.95 29.44
N ALA A 227 -2.75 -6.59 30.58
CA ALA A 227 -1.77 -7.31 31.37
C ALA A 227 -1.29 -8.63 30.73
N ARG A 228 -2.19 -9.39 30.08
CA ARG A 228 -1.89 -10.73 29.55
C ARG A 228 -1.61 -10.78 28.06
N VAL A 229 -2.03 -9.77 27.28
CA VAL A 229 -1.81 -9.72 25.83
C VAL A 229 -0.82 -8.63 25.44
N VAL A 230 -1.11 -7.39 25.81
CA VAL A 230 -0.33 -6.23 25.34
C VAL A 230 1.04 -6.17 26.04
N VAL A 231 1.07 -6.25 27.37
CA VAL A 231 2.30 -6.11 28.17
C VAL A 231 3.37 -7.15 27.81
N PRO A 232 3.09 -8.45 27.63
CA PRO A 232 4.12 -9.42 27.26
C PRO A 232 4.75 -9.14 25.90
N VAL A 233 3.93 -8.81 24.89
CA VAL A 233 4.43 -8.48 23.55
C VAL A 233 5.24 -7.17 23.58
N TYR A 234 4.75 -6.17 24.30
CA TYR A 234 5.46 -4.91 24.52
C TYR A 234 6.82 -5.12 25.19
N LYS A 235 6.90 -5.93 26.25
CA LYS A 235 8.15 -6.25 26.94
C LYS A 235 9.16 -6.92 26.01
N THR A 236 8.70 -7.83 25.14
CA THR A 236 9.55 -8.44 24.13
C THR A 236 10.10 -7.41 23.15
N ILE A 237 9.27 -6.52 22.61
CA ILE A 237 9.72 -5.44 21.70
C ILE A 237 10.69 -4.50 22.43
N SER A 238 10.38 -4.10 23.67
CA SER A 238 11.24 -3.26 24.48
C SER A 238 12.61 -3.89 24.75
N ALA A 239 12.67 -5.21 24.99
CA ALA A 239 13.93 -5.92 25.19
C ALA A 239 14.78 -5.96 23.90
N GLU A 240 14.15 -6.11 22.73
CA GLU A 240 14.85 -6.04 21.43
C GLU A 240 15.39 -4.63 21.15
N VAL A 241 14.61 -3.60 21.44
CA VAL A 241 15.05 -2.21 21.30
C VAL A 241 16.22 -1.91 22.23
N ALA A 242 16.18 -2.37 23.49
CA ALA A 242 17.32 -2.25 24.40
C ALA A 242 18.57 -2.98 23.87
N ALA A 243 18.39 -4.16 23.26
CA ALA A 243 19.49 -4.91 22.65
C ALA A 243 20.09 -4.22 21.40
N SER A 244 19.33 -3.34 20.73
CA SER A 244 19.83 -2.56 19.59
C SER A 244 20.94 -1.56 19.96
N ARG A 245 21.08 -1.21 21.25
CA ARG A 245 22.02 -0.19 21.75
C ARG A 245 21.94 1.12 20.93
N ASN A 246 20.74 1.64 20.74
CA ASN A 246 20.45 2.84 19.93
C ASN A 246 21.02 2.75 18.50
N GLY A 247 20.94 1.57 17.87
CA GLY A 247 21.38 1.33 16.49
C GLY A 247 22.87 1.05 16.31
N THR A 248 23.67 1.03 17.39
CA THR A 248 25.10 0.68 17.31
C THR A 248 25.34 -0.81 17.18
N ALA A 249 24.44 -1.65 17.71
CA ALA A 249 24.54 -3.10 17.60
C ALA A 249 24.37 -3.57 16.14
N PRO A 250 25.07 -4.65 15.74
CA PRO A 250 24.89 -5.20 14.40
C PRO A 250 23.43 -5.61 14.20
N HIS A 251 22.86 -5.30 13.03
CA HIS A 251 21.47 -5.60 12.71
C HIS A 251 21.13 -7.09 12.80
N THR A 252 22.12 -7.98 12.82
CA THR A 252 21.94 -9.43 12.99
C THR A 252 21.58 -9.83 14.42
N ALA A 253 21.89 -9.00 15.42
CA ALA A 253 21.83 -9.36 16.84
C ALA A 253 20.47 -9.07 17.50
N TRP A 254 19.60 -8.29 16.86
CA TRP A 254 18.30 -7.87 17.40
C TRP A 254 17.23 -7.91 16.30
N ARG A 255 15.97 -8.02 16.70
CA ARG A 255 14.80 -7.99 15.79
C ARG A 255 14.25 -6.57 15.67
N ASN A 256 14.07 -6.11 14.44
CA ASN A 256 13.31 -4.90 14.21
C ASN A 256 11.80 -5.19 14.25
N TYR A 257 11.02 -4.13 14.32
CA TYR A 257 9.57 -4.15 14.19
C TYR A 257 9.09 -4.99 12.97
N ASP A 258 9.76 -4.87 11.81
CA ASP A 258 9.42 -5.66 10.62
C ASP A 258 9.63 -7.17 10.82
N ASP A 259 10.70 -7.58 11.51
CA ASP A 259 10.95 -9.00 11.82
C ASP A 259 9.88 -9.56 12.77
N VAL A 260 9.43 -8.74 13.73
CA VAL A 260 8.33 -9.10 14.63
C VAL A 260 7.03 -9.25 13.84
N ASN A 261 6.79 -8.38 12.87
CA ASN A 261 5.57 -8.41 12.06
C ASN A 261 5.56 -9.60 11.06
N GLU A 262 6.69 -9.88 10.41
CA GLU A 262 6.85 -11.00 9.49
C GLU A 262 6.64 -12.37 10.17
N TYR A 263 6.91 -12.47 11.47
CA TYR A 263 6.58 -13.66 12.26
C TYR A 263 5.10 -14.08 12.10
N PHE A 264 4.19 -13.13 11.94
CA PHE A 264 2.75 -13.35 11.75
C PHE A 264 2.35 -13.62 10.29
N TRP A 265 3.30 -13.69 9.35
CA TRP A 265 3.05 -14.05 7.94
C TRP A 265 3.09 -15.57 7.70
N SER A 266 3.36 -16.36 8.73
CA SER A 266 3.44 -17.82 8.66
C SER A 266 2.24 -18.48 9.34
N ARG A 267 1.70 -19.54 8.74
CA ARG A 267 0.64 -20.35 9.36
C ARG A 267 1.08 -20.99 10.67
N HIS A 268 2.39 -21.22 10.83
CA HIS A 268 2.96 -21.83 12.02
C HIS A 268 2.81 -20.94 13.27
N VAL A 269 2.47 -19.65 13.11
CA VAL A 269 2.22 -18.74 14.25
C VAL A 269 1.11 -19.28 15.17
N PHE A 270 0.08 -19.92 14.60
CA PHE A 270 -1.03 -20.50 15.35
C PHE A 270 -0.59 -21.66 16.25
N ASP A 271 0.37 -22.47 15.79
CA ASP A 271 0.87 -23.63 16.55
C ASP A 271 1.96 -23.23 17.56
N ARG A 272 2.75 -22.21 17.22
CA ARG A 272 3.93 -21.76 17.98
C ARG A 272 3.61 -20.78 19.09
N LEU A 273 2.82 -19.75 18.80
CA LEU A 273 2.51 -18.69 19.76
C LEU A 273 1.39 -19.13 20.70
N ARG A 274 0.46 -19.94 20.19
CA ARG A 274 -0.75 -20.46 20.85
C ARG A 274 -1.68 -19.35 21.37
N TRP A 275 -2.91 -19.72 21.72
CA TRP A 275 -3.88 -18.82 22.35
C TRP A 275 -4.55 -19.54 23.53
N PRO A 276 -4.47 -19.03 24.78
CA PRO A 276 -3.72 -17.84 25.24
C PRO A 276 -2.21 -17.88 24.94
N LEU A 277 -1.57 -16.72 25.01
CA LEU A 277 -0.14 -16.57 24.71
C LEU A 277 0.72 -17.39 25.68
N ASP A 278 1.53 -18.30 25.14
CA ASP A 278 2.45 -19.13 25.91
C ASP A 278 3.82 -18.43 26.02
N LEU A 279 4.10 -17.82 27.17
CA LEU A 279 5.32 -17.03 27.41
C LEU A 279 6.61 -17.86 27.41
N SER A 280 6.51 -19.19 27.48
CA SER A 280 7.67 -20.10 27.38
C SER A 280 8.24 -20.21 25.96
N ARG A 281 7.50 -19.70 24.96
CA ARG A 281 7.83 -19.84 23.54
C ARG A 281 8.92 -18.86 23.12
N GLY A 282 9.73 -19.29 22.15
CA GLY A 282 10.88 -18.52 21.64
C GLY A 282 10.58 -17.13 21.07
N PHE A 283 9.30 -16.82 20.78
CA PHE A 283 8.89 -15.46 20.40
C PHE A 283 9.13 -14.46 21.54
N PHE A 284 8.79 -14.85 22.78
CA PHE A 284 8.90 -14.02 23.98
C PHE A 284 10.28 -14.08 24.65
N ALA A 285 11.15 -14.99 24.20
CA ALA A 285 12.52 -15.09 24.71
C ALA A 285 13.32 -13.81 24.38
N ALA A 286 13.89 -13.19 25.40
CA ALA A 286 14.70 -11.99 25.24
C ALA A 286 16.16 -12.33 24.85
N PRO A 287 16.86 -11.46 24.10
CA PRO A 287 18.31 -11.56 23.92
C PRO A 287 19.05 -11.61 25.27
N PRO A 288 20.13 -12.41 25.42
CA PRO A 288 20.85 -13.18 24.39
C PRO A 288 20.41 -14.66 24.26
N SER A 289 19.18 -15.01 24.66
CA SER A 289 18.73 -16.42 24.67
C SER A 289 18.90 -17.12 23.30
N ARG A 290 19.46 -18.34 23.29
CA ARG A 290 19.61 -19.18 22.09
C ARG A 290 18.28 -19.72 21.56
N ASN A 291 17.26 -19.80 22.41
CA ASN A 291 15.92 -20.26 22.03
C ASN A 291 15.05 -19.15 21.41
N ARG A 292 15.61 -17.94 21.27
CA ARG A 292 14.95 -16.78 20.68
C ARG A 292 14.76 -16.97 19.18
N VAL A 293 13.59 -16.58 18.68
CA VAL A 293 13.37 -16.46 17.23
C VAL A 293 14.28 -15.36 16.68
N GLY A 294 15.17 -15.72 15.76
CA GLY A 294 16.06 -14.79 15.08
C GLY A 294 15.35 -13.93 14.03
N LYS A 295 16.13 -13.25 13.19
CA LYS A 295 15.59 -12.50 12.05
C LYS A 295 14.94 -13.42 11.03
N THR A 296 13.82 -12.98 10.46
CA THR A 296 12.97 -13.80 9.59
C THR A 296 13.06 -13.45 8.10
N GLY A 297 13.61 -12.27 7.74
CA GLY A 297 13.57 -11.77 6.37
C GLY A 297 14.90 -11.26 5.86
N PHE A 298 15.36 -10.11 6.36
CA PHE A 298 16.55 -9.44 5.86
C PHE A 298 17.64 -9.32 6.92
N VAL A 299 18.80 -9.88 6.61
CA VAL A 299 20.00 -9.72 7.43
C VAL A 299 20.99 -8.84 6.67
N GLU A 300 21.14 -7.62 7.17
CA GLU A 300 22.21 -6.75 6.69
C GLU A 300 23.51 -7.09 7.41
N GLN A 301 24.47 -7.62 6.65
CA GLN A 301 25.85 -7.69 7.10
C GLN A 301 26.57 -6.42 6.64
N ARG A 302 27.23 -5.73 7.57
CA ARG A 302 28.08 -4.56 7.25
C ARG A 302 29.33 -5.04 6.50
N SER A 303 29.23 -5.14 5.17
CA SER A 303 30.30 -5.59 4.28
C SER A 303 30.21 -4.85 2.95
N PHE A 304 31.35 -4.54 2.34
CA PHE A 304 31.43 -3.97 1.00
C PHE A 304 30.72 -4.83 -0.05
N TRP A 305 30.79 -6.16 0.10
CA TRP A 305 30.10 -7.12 -0.77
C TRP A 305 28.57 -6.97 -0.76
N ASN A 306 28.01 -6.36 0.29
CA ASN A 306 26.58 -6.10 0.36
C ASN A 306 26.14 -5.03 -0.65
N VAL A 307 27.04 -4.11 -1.05
CA VAL A 307 26.78 -3.12 -2.13
C VAL A 307 26.65 -3.83 -3.47
N TYR A 308 27.57 -4.74 -3.77
CA TYR A 308 27.50 -5.54 -4.99
C TYR A 308 26.22 -6.40 -5.03
N ARG A 309 25.92 -7.10 -3.92
CA ARG A 309 24.73 -7.95 -3.79
C ARG A 309 23.43 -7.17 -3.96
N SER A 310 23.34 -5.97 -3.37
CA SER A 310 22.11 -5.15 -3.39
C SER A 310 21.82 -4.54 -4.77
N PHE A 311 22.86 -4.27 -5.57
CA PHE A 311 22.74 -3.65 -6.89
C PHE A 311 23.22 -4.59 -8.01
N ASP A 312 23.01 -5.90 -7.85
CA ASP A 312 23.47 -6.95 -8.75
C ASP A 312 23.12 -6.67 -10.23
N ARG A 313 21.86 -6.28 -10.51
CA ARG A 313 21.38 -6.03 -11.87
C ARG A 313 22.11 -4.89 -12.55
N LEU A 314 22.44 -3.85 -11.80
CA LEU A 314 23.20 -2.71 -12.30
C LEU A 314 24.61 -3.15 -12.71
N TRP A 315 25.29 -3.87 -11.82
CA TRP A 315 26.65 -4.38 -12.08
C TRP A 315 26.69 -5.34 -13.26
N VAL A 316 25.76 -6.29 -13.32
CA VAL A 316 25.64 -7.23 -14.43
C VAL A 316 25.43 -6.47 -15.74
N MET A 317 24.48 -5.54 -15.79
CA MET A 317 24.23 -4.73 -16.99
C MET A 317 25.49 -3.97 -17.44
N LEU A 318 26.18 -3.29 -16.51
CA LEU A 318 27.37 -2.50 -16.83
C LEU A 318 28.53 -3.36 -17.32
N LEU A 319 28.81 -4.50 -16.67
CA LEU A 319 29.90 -5.40 -17.04
C LEU A 319 29.64 -6.09 -18.38
N LEU A 320 28.42 -6.60 -18.59
CA LEU A 320 28.06 -7.29 -19.84
C LEU A 320 28.07 -6.33 -21.03
N PHE A 321 27.58 -5.10 -20.85
CA PHE A 321 27.64 -4.09 -21.90
C PHE A 321 29.09 -3.73 -22.23
N LEU A 322 29.93 -3.48 -21.22
CA LEU A 322 31.35 -3.14 -21.42
C LEU A 322 32.08 -4.25 -22.19
N GLN A 323 31.88 -5.51 -21.81
CA GLN A 323 32.44 -6.66 -22.53
C GLN A 323 31.94 -6.74 -23.97
N ALA A 324 30.62 -6.67 -24.19
CA ALA A 324 30.03 -6.75 -25.52
C ALA A 324 30.56 -5.62 -26.42
N ALA A 325 30.54 -4.38 -25.92
CA ALA A 325 31.00 -3.20 -26.63
C ALA A 325 32.51 -3.27 -26.94
N ALA A 326 33.34 -3.72 -26.00
CA ALA A 326 34.78 -3.87 -26.24
C ALA A 326 35.09 -4.91 -27.33
N ILE A 327 34.38 -6.05 -27.33
CA ILE A 327 34.51 -7.09 -28.36
C ILE A 327 34.06 -6.55 -29.73
N VAL A 328 32.91 -5.89 -29.80
CA VAL A 328 32.38 -5.35 -31.06
C VAL A 328 33.28 -4.22 -31.59
N ALA A 329 33.78 -3.35 -30.73
CA ALA A 329 34.69 -2.27 -31.12
C ALA A 329 36.05 -2.79 -31.60
N TRP A 330 36.46 -4.00 -31.20
CA TRP A 330 37.75 -4.58 -31.55
C TRP A 330 37.96 -4.73 -33.06
N GLN A 331 36.90 -4.85 -33.86
CA GLN A 331 37.01 -4.98 -35.32
C GLN A 331 37.43 -3.67 -36.02
N GLY A 332 37.19 -2.51 -35.38
CA GLY A 332 37.69 -1.22 -35.85
C GLY A 332 36.85 -0.51 -36.92
N HIS A 333 35.66 -1.01 -37.30
CA HIS A 333 34.74 -0.19 -38.10
C HIS A 333 33.99 0.82 -37.23
N VAL A 334 33.60 1.94 -37.85
CA VAL A 334 32.89 3.05 -37.20
C VAL A 334 31.55 2.63 -36.60
N TRP A 335 30.82 1.75 -37.28
CA TRP A 335 29.46 1.39 -36.89
C TRP A 335 29.38 -0.06 -36.35
N PRO A 336 28.70 -0.29 -35.21
CA PRO A 336 28.69 -1.59 -34.54
C PRO A 336 28.05 -2.70 -35.38
N TRP A 337 27.01 -2.41 -36.16
CA TRP A 337 26.37 -3.39 -37.04
C TRP A 337 27.27 -3.86 -38.19
N ARG A 338 28.24 -3.04 -38.63
CA ARG A 338 29.24 -3.47 -39.63
C ARG A 338 30.24 -4.44 -39.01
N ASN A 339 30.59 -4.23 -37.74
CA ASN A 339 31.45 -5.13 -36.96
C ASN A 339 30.78 -6.47 -36.63
N LEU A 340 29.46 -6.63 -36.82
CA LEU A 340 28.71 -7.87 -36.54
C LEU A 340 28.27 -8.63 -37.79
N ARG A 341 28.84 -8.31 -38.96
CA ARG A 341 28.39 -8.86 -40.24
C ARG A 341 28.87 -10.29 -40.46
N THR A 342 30.03 -10.67 -39.94
CA THR A 342 30.59 -12.01 -40.12
C THR A 342 30.37 -12.88 -38.88
N ARG A 343 30.30 -14.20 -39.08
CA ARG A 343 30.16 -15.17 -38.00
C ARG A 343 31.37 -15.19 -37.07
N ASP A 344 32.57 -14.95 -37.61
CA ASP A 344 33.81 -14.87 -36.84
C ASP A 344 33.79 -13.69 -35.85
N ASP A 345 32.99 -12.66 -36.11
CA ASP A 345 32.80 -11.51 -35.20
C ASP A 345 31.64 -11.73 -34.21
N GLN A 346 30.59 -12.44 -34.63
CA GLN A 346 29.41 -12.70 -33.79
C GLN A 346 29.71 -13.68 -32.64
N VAL A 347 30.47 -14.75 -32.92
CA VAL A 347 30.72 -15.80 -31.93
C VAL A 347 31.48 -15.29 -30.71
N PRO A 348 32.55 -14.48 -30.82
CA PRO A 348 33.20 -13.86 -29.67
C PRO A 348 32.26 -13.08 -28.75
N VAL A 349 31.24 -12.41 -29.29
CA VAL A 349 30.25 -11.66 -28.48
C VAL A 349 29.41 -12.60 -27.61
N LEU A 350 29.24 -13.86 -28.00
CA LEU A 350 28.51 -14.86 -27.20
C LEU A 350 29.20 -15.20 -25.88
N THR A 351 30.47 -14.84 -25.69
CA THR A 351 31.16 -14.95 -24.40
C THR A 351 30.48 -14.16 -23.28
N VAL A 352 29.62 -13.18 -23.62
CA VAL A 352 28.76 -12.44 -22.69
C VAL A 352 27.81 -13.37 -21.92
N PHE A 353 27.37 -14.50 -22.50
CA PHE A 353 26.55 -15.48 -21.78
C PHE A 353 27.33 -16.25 -20.72
N ILE A 354 28.62 -16.52 -20.98
CA ILE A 354 29.52 -17.17 -20.01
C ILE A 354 29.71 -16.25 -18.81
N THR A 355 30.03 -14.99 -19.06
CA THR A 355 30.22 -14.00 -17.99
C THR A 355 28.91 -13.72 -17.24
N TRP A 356 27.78 -13.66 -17.93
CA TRP A 356 26.48 -13.51 -17.26
C TRP A 356 26.17 -14.70 -16.33
N ALA A 357 26.42 -15.93 -16.77
CA ALA A 357 26.24 -17.12 -15.93
C ALA A 357 27.21 -17.12 -14.73
N ALA A 358 28.47 -16.72 -14.93
CA ALA A 358 29.46 -16.59 -13.86
C ALA A 358 29.08 -15.50 -12.83
N LEU A 359 28.56 -14.36 -13.28
CA LEU A 359 28.07 -13.30 -12.39
C LEU A 359 26.84 -13.75 -11.60
N ARG A 360 25.95 -14.57 -12.20
CA ARG A 360 24.83 -15.21 -11.47
C ARG A 360 25.33 -16.22 -10.44
N LEU A 361 26.41 -16.96 -10.72
CA LEU A 361 27.04 -17.85 -9.75
C LEU A 361 27.63 -17.06 -8.59
N LEU A 362 28.37 -15.99 -8.87
CA LEU A 362 28.90 -15.09 -7.86
C LEU A 362 27.77 -14.51 -6.98
N GLN A 363 26.68 -14.06 -7.59
CA GLN A 363 25.50 -13.58 -6.87
C GLN A 363 24.92 -14.67 -5.97
N ALA A 364 24.73 -15.89 -6.47
CA ALA A 364 24.18 -17.00 -5.68
C ALA A 364 25.09 -17.37 -4.49
N MET A 365 26.41 -17.30 -4.67
CA MET A 365 27.39 -17.50 -3.58
C MET A 365 27.33 -16.38 -2.54
N LEU A 366 27.23 -15.12 -2.97
CA LEU A 366 27.10 -13.97 -2.07
C LEU A 366 25.78 -13.99 -1.29
N ASP A 367 24.68 -14.34 -1.95
CA ASP A 367 23.39 -14.54 -1.30
C ASP A 367 23.50 -15.64 -0.23
N ALA A 368 24.08 -16.80 -0.55
CA ALA A 368 24.25 -17.87 0.41
C ALA A 368 25.16 -17.46 1.60
N GLY A 369 26.27 -16.77 1.35
CA GLY A 369 27.19 -16.33 2.41
C GLY A 369 26.60 -15.27 3.33
N THR A 370 25.93 -14.26 2.76
CA THR A 370 25.35 -13.15 3.54
C THR A 370 24.07 -13.54 4.27
N GLN A 371 23.24 -14.39 3.65
CA GLN A 371 21.94 -14.82 4.19
C GLN A 371 22.01 -16.16 4.94
N TYR A 372 23.19 -16.76 5.13
CA TYR A 372 23.33 -18.03 5.86
C TYR A 372 22.68 -17.99 7.25
N SER A 373 22.73 -16.85 7.93
CA SER A 373 22.10 -16.65 9.25
C SER A 373 20.57 -16.75 9.26
N LEU A 374 19.90 -16.64 8.11
CA LEU A 374 18.45 -16.85 7.95
C LEU A 374 18.10 -18.35 7.84
N VAL A 375 19.11 -19.21 7.61
CA VAL A 375 18.92 -20.66 7.56
C VAL A 375 18.75 -21.17 8.99
N SER A 376 17.50 -21.21 9.43
CA SER A 376 17.11 -21.89 10.65
C SER A 376 16.70 -23.33 10.35
N ARG A 377 16.60 -24.16 11.39
CA ARG A 377 16.11 -25.55 11.31
C ARG A 377 14.72 -25.65 10.67
N GLU A 378 13.98 -24.54 10.64
CA GLU A 378 12.60 -24.42 10.18
C GLU A 378 12.49 -24.00 8.71
N ASN A 379 13.47 -23.28 8.17
CA ASN A 379 13.49 -22.78 6.79
C ASN A 379 14.38 -23.67 5.89
N ARG A 380 14.28 -24.99 6.00
CA ARG A 380 15.06 -25.94 5.17
C ARG A 380 14.85 -25.74 3.68
N TRP A 381 13.65 -25.33 3.28
CA TRP A 381 13.33 -24.96 1.90
C TRP A 381 14.14 -23.75 1.41
N LEU A 382 14.45 -22.79 2.29
CA LEU A 382 15.30 -21.67 1.92
C LEU A 382 16.74 -22.13 1.66
N ALA A 383 17.27 -22.99 2.54
CA ALA A 383 18.60 -23.58 2.35
C ALA A 383 18.69 -24.40 1.06
N LEU A 384 17.67 -25.23 0.78
CA LEU A 384 17.57 -25.98 -0.46
C LEU A 384 17.53 -25.05 -1.68
N ARG A 385 16.75 -23.97 -1.62
CA ARG A 385 16.67 -22.98 -2.71
C ARG A 385 18.02 -22.30 -2.95
N MET A 386 18.75 -21.92 -1.89
CA MET A 386 20.08 -21.33 -2.00
C MET A 386 21.07 -22.29 -2.67
N ALA A 387 21.12 -23.55 -2.21
CA ALA A 387 21.98 -24.57 -2.80
C ALA A 387 21.64 -24.84 -4.27
N LEU A 388 20.34 -24.98 -4.60
CA LEU A 388 19.88 -25.24 -5.97
C LEU A 388 20.21 -24.06 -6.91
N LYS A 389 20.13 -22.81 -6.44
CA LYS A 389 20.56 -21.63 -7.21
C LYS A 389 22.04 -21.68 -7.57
N ILE A 390 22.91 -22.06 -6.62
CA ILE A 390 24.36 -22.21 -6.87
C ILE A 390 24.60 -23.31 -7.89
N LEU A 391 23.99 -24.49 -7.71
CA LEU A 391 24.16 -25.62 -8.63
C LEU A 391 23.69 -25.30 -10.05
N VAL A 392 22.52 -24.66 -10.19
CA VAL A 392 21.99 -24.25 -11.51
C VAL A 392 22.88 -23.20 -12.16
N ALA A 393 23.35 -22.20 -11.41
CA ALA A 393 24.24 -21.17 -11.95
C ALA A 393 25.60 -21.73 -12.37
N ALA A 394 26.17 -22.65 -11.57
CA ALA A 394 27.40 -23.37 -11.93
C ALA A 394 27.19 -24.24 -13.18
N GLY A 395 26.08 -24.97 -13.24
CA GLY A 395 25.69 -25.78 -14.40
C GLY A 395 25.62 -24.95 -15.69
N TRP A 396 24.97 -23.79 -15.66
CA TRP A 396 24.93 -22.88 -16.81
C TRP A 396 26.31 -22.34 -17.20
N THR A 397 27.16 -21.99 -16.22
CA THR A 397 28.51 -21.49 -16.49
C THR A 397 29.36 -22.55 -17.20
N VAL A 398 29.31 -23.80 -16.72
CA VAL A 398 29.99 -24.93 -17.36
C VAL A 398 29.39 -25.22 -18.74
N ALA A 399 28.05 -25.25 -18.85
CA ALA A 399 27.37 -25.53 -20.12
C ALA A 399 27.76 -24.51 -21.21
N PHE A 400 27.70 -23.20 -20.93
CA PHE A 400 28.11 -22.19 -21.91
C PHE A 400 29.60 -22.27 -22.25
N SER A 401 30.47 -22.55 -21.26
CA SER A 401 31.90 -22.70 -21.51
C SER A 401 32.20 -23.89 -22.42
N VAL A 402 31.56 -25.04 -22.19
CA VAL A 402 31.72 -26.25 -23.00
C VAL A 402 31.14 -26.06 -24.40
N LEU A 403 29.94 -25.49 -24.52
CA LEU A 403 29.30 -25.23 -25.82
C LEU A 403 30.14 -24.25 -26.65
N TYR A 404 30.65 -23.18 -26.03
CA TYR A 404 31.55 -22.23 -26.69
C TYR A 404 32.85 -22.88 -27.14
N ALA A 405 33.50 -23.67 -26.27
CA ALA A 405 34.70 -24.41 -26.62
C ALA A 405 34.47 -25.38 -27.78
N ARG A 406 33.32 -26.06 -27.82
CA ARG A 406 32.94 -26.98 -28.91
C ARG A 406 32.76 -26.28 -30.26
N VAL A 407 32.25 -25.04 -30.26
CA VAL A 407 32.13 -24.22 -31.49
C VAL A 407 33.52 -23.88 -32.02
N TRP A 408 34.42 -23.40 -31.14
CA TRP A 408 35.77 -23.03 -31.53
C TRP A 408 36.60 -24.24 -31.95
N ASP A 409 36.53 -25.34 -31.23
CA ASP A 409 37.19 -26.61 -31.55
C ASP A 409 36.80 -27.13 -32.94
N GLN A 410 35.51 -27.05 -33.31
CA GLN A 410 35.07 -27.38 -34.68
C GLN A 410 35.64 -26.40 -35.71
N ARG A 411 35.59 -25.10 -35.43
CA ARG A 411 36.15 -24.05 -36.30
C ARG A 411 37.65 -24.27 -36.57
N HIS A 412 38.40 -24.73 -35.56
CA HIS A 412 39.84 -25.00 -35.66
C HIS A 412 40.13 -26.25 -36.49
N ARG A 413 39.28 -27.28 -36.41
CA ARG A 413 39.41 -28.50 -37.22
C ARG A 413 39.07 -28.25 -38.69
N ASP A 414 38.06 -27.45 -38.98
CA ASP A 414 37.53 -27.31 -40.34
C ASP A 414 38.45 -26.48 -41.27
N ARG A 415 39.38 -25.67 -40.73
CA ARG A 415 40.43 -24.87 -41.42
C ARG A 415 40.05 -24.09 -42.70
N GLY A 416 38.77 -24.00 -43.05
CA GLY A 416 38.28 -23.37 -44.28
C GLY A 416 37.87 -21.90 -44.13
N PRO A 417 37.79 -21.14 -45.24
CA PRO A 417 37.40 -19.73 -45.23
C PRO A 417 35.91 -19.49 -44.90
N ARG A 418 35.06 -20.52 -45.03
CA ARG A 418 33.64 -20.46 -44.70
C ARG A 418 33.32 -21.37 -43.51
N TRP A 419 32.28 -21.01 -42.78
CA TRP A 419 31.75 -21.82 -41.68
C TRP A 419 31.16 -23.12 -42.23
N SER A 420 31.51 -24.25 -41.62
CA SER A 420 30.96 -25.55 -42.00
C SER A 420 29.55 -25.72 -41.42
N ARG A 421 28.74 -26.59 -42.05
CA ARG A 421 27.41 -26.93 -41.52
C ARG A 421 27.47 -27.49 -40.10
N ALA A 422 28.53 -28.22 -39.75
CA ALA A 422 28.74 -28.77 -38.42
C ALA A 422 29.06 -27.68 -37.37
N ALA A 423 29.85 -26.66 -37.75
CA ALA A 423 30.13 -25.51 -36.90
C ALA A 423 28.87 -24.66 -36.68
N ASP A 424 28.08 -24.44 -37.73
CA ASP A 424 26.79 -23.73 -37.63
C ASP A 424 25.79 -24.48 -36.74
N GLN A 425 25.73 -25.81 -36.82
CA GLN A 425 24.87 -26.61 -35.94
C GLN A 425 25.29 -26.49 -34.46
N ARG A 426 26.60 -26.51 -34.17
CA ARG A 426 27.10 -26.30 -32.79
C ARG A 426 26.80 -24.88 -32.29
N LEU A 427 26.86 -23.89 -33.17
CA LEU A 427 26.47 -22.51 -32.87
C LEU A 427 24.96 -22.42 -32.57
N LEU A 428 24.11 -23.09 -33.36
CA LEU A 428 22.67 -23.17 -33.10
C LEU A 428 22.38 -23.80 -31.74
N ASN A 429 23.04 -24.90 -31.38
CA ASN A 429 22.90 -25.52 -30.06
C ASN A 429 23.26 -24.54 -28.92
N PHE A 430 24.27 -23.70 -29.11
CA PHE A 430 24.61 -22.64 -28.15
C PHE A 430 23.48 -21.60 -28.05
N LEU A 431 22.95 -21.16 -29.20
CA LEU A 431 21.87 -20.17 -29.25
C LEU A 431 20.56 -20.69 -28.66
N GLU A 432 20.23 -21.97 -28.85
CA GLU A 432 19.10 -22.63 -28.21
C GLU A 432 19.26 -22.65 -26.69
N ALA A 433 20.44 -23.03 -26.19
CA ALA A 433 20.75 -22.98 -24.76
C ALA A 433 20.65 -21.55 -24.21
N ALA A 434 21.13 -20.55 -24.95
CA ALA A 434 21.01 -19.14 -24.60
C ALA A 434 19.54 -18.68 -24.55
N ALA A 435 18.70 -19.12 -25.48
CA ALA A 435 17.27 -18.81 -25.48
C ALA A 435 16.57 -19.35 -24.21
N VAL A 436 16.88 -20.58 -23.80
CA VAL A 436 16.35 -21.18 -22.56
C VAL A 436 16.82 -20.40 -21.32
N PHE A 437 18.08 -19.96 -21.29
CA PHE A 437 18.64 -19.19 -20.18
C PHE A 437 18.02 -17.79 -20.03
N VAL A 438 17.67 -17.15 -21.15
CA VAL A 438 17.10 -15.80 -21.21
C VAL A 438 15.58 -15.79 -20.95
N LEU A 439 14.89 -16.89 -21.25
CA LEU A 439 13.43 -17.01 -21.16
C LEU A 439 12.83 -16.52 -19.82
N PRO A 440 13.38 -16.84 -18.63
CA PRO A 440 12.83 -16.35 -17.37
C PRO A 440 12.90 -14.83 -17.21
N GLU A 441 13.93 -14.20 -17.76
CA GLU A 441 14.10 -12.74 -17.69
C GLU A 441 13.15 -12.01 -18.65
N VAL A 442 12.92 -12.58 -19.83
CA VAL A 442 11.90 -12.09 -20.77
C VAL A 442 10.52 -12.20 -20.14
N LEU A 443 10.22 -13.33 -19.49
CA LEU A 443 8.96 -13.49 -18.75
C LEU A 443 8.84 -12.44 -17.64
N ALA A 444 9.91 -12.18 -16.88
CA ALA A 444 9.92 -11.15 -15.84
C ALA A 444 9.68 -9.74 -16.41
N LEU A 445 10.25 -9.44 -17.59
CA LEU A 445 10.05 -8.18 -18.30
C LEU A 445 8.60 -8.03 -18.79
N VAL A 446 8.02 -9.07 -19.39
CA VAL A 446 6.61 -9.07 -19.82
C VAL A 446 5.67 -8.86 -18.63
N LEU A 447 5.93 -9.55 -17.51
CA LEU A 447 5.16 -9.36 -16.27
C LEU A 447 5.37 -7.98 -15.64
N PHE A 448 6.48 -7.31 -15.92
CA PHE A 448 6.72 -5.92 -15.50
C PHE A 448 5.94 -4.93 -16.37
N LEU A 449 5.92 -5.13 -17.69
CA LEU A 449 5.17 -4.29 -18.65
C LEU A 449 3.65 -4.49 -18.57
N VAL A 450 3.18 -5.62 -18.03
CA VAL A 450 1.75 -5.93 -17.84
C VAL A 450 1.44 -6.07 -16.34
N PRO A 451 1.26 -4.95 -15.61
CA PRO A 451 1.13 -4.96 -14.16
C PRO A 451 -0.11 -5.70 -13.67
N TRP A 452 -1.20 -5.69 -14.44
CA TRP A 452 -2.44 -6.38 -14.05
C TRP A 452 -2.25 -7.91 -13.96
N LEU A 453 -1.55 -8.52 -14.92
CA LEU A 453 -1.28 -9.96 -14.91
C LEU A 453 -0.38 -10.32 -13.72
N ARG A 454 0.64 -9.52 -13.45
CA ARG A 454 1.51 -9.71 -12.28
C ARG A 454 0.77 -9.51 -10.96
N ASN A 455 -0.07 -8.47 -10.85
CA ASN A 455 -0.91 -8.23 -9.68
C ASN A 455 -1.88 -9.39 -9.45
N PHE A 456 -2.42 -9.99 -10.52
CA PHE A 456 -3.24 -11.20 -10.43
C PHE A 456 -2.43 -12.38 -9.90
N LEU A 457 -1.24 -12.65 -10.44
CA LEU A 457 -0.36 -13.72 -9.98
C LEU A 457 0.06 -13.54 -8.50
N GLU A 458 0.41 -12.32 -8.09
CA GLU A 458 0.83 -12.01 -6.71
C GLU A 458 -0.33 -12.09 -5.69
N LYS A 459 -1.56 -11.74 -6.11
CA LYS A 459 -2.77 -11.85 -5.25
C LYS A 459 -3.32 -13.28 -5.17
N THR A 460 -3.06 -14.10 -6.19
CA THR A 460 -3.63 -15.45 -6.26
C THR A 460 -2.88 -16.40 -5.31
N ASN A 461 -3.58 -16.94 -4.31
CA ASN A 461 -3.01 -17.87 -3.33
C ASN A 461 -3.12 -19.35 -3.76
N TRP A 462 -3.08 -19.63 -5.08
CA TRP A 462 -3.17 -21.00 -5.60
C TRP A 462 -1.86 -21.77 -5.38
N ARG A 463 -1.98 -23.01 -4.87
CA ARG A 463 -0.81 -23.84 -4.52
C ARG A 463 0.10 -24.12 -5.71
N ILE A 464 -0.46 -24.30 -6.91
CA ILE A 464 0.30 -24.58 -8.14
C ILE A 464 1.14 -23.36 -8.55
N LEU A 465 0.53 -22.18 -8.57
CA LEU A 465 1.24 -20.93 -8.86
C LEU A 465 2.33 -20.64 -7.82
N TYR A 466 2.12 -21.04 -6.56
CA TYR A 466 3.13 -20.93 -5.51
C TYR A 466 4.37 -21.78 -5.80
N VAL A 467 4.20 -23.05 -6.19
CA VAL A 467 5.35 -23.92 -6.52
C VAL A 467 6.14 -23.33 -7.69
N LEU A 468 5.44 -22.80 -8.70
CA LEU A 468 6.08 -22.17 -9.86
C LEU A 468 6.78 -20.85 -9.52
N THR A 469 6.20 -20.05 -8.63
CA THR A 469 6.79 -18.76 -8.21
C THR A 469 7.84 -18.89 -7.11
N TRP A 470 7.89 -20.02 -6.38
CA TRP A 470 8.84 -20.27 -5.29
C TRP A 470 10.30 -20.10 -5.71
N TRP A 471 10.63 -20.46 -6.96
CA TRP A 471 11.97 -20.26 -7.51
C TRP A 471 12.35 -18.77 -7.66
N PHE A 472 11.39 -17.92 -8.02
CA PHE A 472 11.60 -16.52 -8.40
C PHE A 472 11.25 -15.50 -7.31
N GLN A 473 10.26 -15.77 -6.45
CA GLN A 473 9.72 -14.81 -5.49
C GLN A 473 9.63 -15.39 -4.08
N THR A 474 10.01 -14.62 -3.08
CA THR A 474 9.71 -14.88 -1.66
C THR A 474 8.31 -14.38 -1.33
N ARG A 475 7.63 -15.07 -0.43
CA ARG A 475 6.23 -14.80 -0.10
C ARG A 475 6.12 -13.65 0.91
N THR A 476 6.08 -12.41 0.44
CA THR A 476 5.79 -11.25 1.29
C THR A 476 4.29 -10.98 1.35
N PHE A 477 3.77 -10.55 2.51
CA PHE A 477 2.38 -10.11 2.63
C PHE A 477 2.21 -8.63 2.27
N VAL A 478 3.09 -7.79 2.82
CA VAL A 478 3.15 -6.36 2.54
C VAL A 478 3.64 -6.11 1.10
N GLY A 479 3.07 -5.10 0.44
CA GLY A 479 3.44 -4.73 -0.94
C GLY A 479 2.70 -5.51 -2.04
N ARG A 480 1.88 -6.51 -1.69
CA ARG A 480 1.23 -7.39 -2.67
C ARG A 480 0.21 -6.66 -3.53
N GLY A 481 0.42 -6.71 -4.85
CA GLY A 481 -0.55 -6.15 -5.79
C GLY A 481 -0.74 -4.64 -5.66
N LEU A 482 0.26 -3.95 -5.09
CA LEU A 482 0.35 -2.49 -4.99
C LEU A 482 1.15 -1.87 -6.15
N ARG A 483 1.34 -2.61 -7.26
CA ARG A 483 2.04 -2.06 -8.42
C ARG A 483 1.22 -0.97 -9.08
N GLU A 484 1.94 0.05 -9.54
CA GLU A 484 1.39 1.22 -10.19
C GLU A 484 0.61 0.88 -11.47
N GLY A 485 -0.17 1.85 -11.96
CA GLY A 485 -0.96 1.69 -13.18
C GLY A 485 -0.09 1.40 -14.41
N LEU A 486 -0.72 0.90 -15.48
CA LEU A 486 -0.02 0.62 -16.74
C LEU A 486 0.66 1.87 -17.32
N VAL A 487 -0.02 3.02 -17.25
CA VAL A 487 0.49 4.30 -17.78
C VAL A 487 1.77 4.73 -17.06
N ASP A 488 1.80 4.63 -15.73
CA ASP A 488 2.95 5.06 -14.94
C ASP A 488 4.14 4.10 -15.15
N ASN A 489 3.88 2.80 -15.25
CA ASN A 489 4.90 1.82 -15.62
C ASN A 489 5.47 2.07 -17.03
N VAL A 490 4.65 2.43 -18.01
CA VAL A 490 5.12 2.76 -19.36
C VAL A 490 5.96 4.04 -19.35
N LYS A 491 5.54 5.09 -18.64
CA LYS A 491 6.33 6.33 -18.48
C LYS A 491 7.69 6.04 -17.84
N TYR A 492 7.70 5.27 -16.75
CA TYR A 492 8.93 4.87 -16.07
C TYR A 492 9.85 4.03 -16.97
N SER A 493 9.28 3.07 -17.71
CA SER A 493 10.04 2.23 -18.63
C SER A 493 10.65 3.04 -19.77
N LEU A 494 9.89 3.98 -20.34
CA LEU A 494 10.35 4.86 -21.40
C LEU A 494 11.49 5.77 -20.93
N PHE A 495 11.35 6.34 -19.73
CA PHE A 495 12.40 7.18 -19.12
C PHE A 495 13.74 6.43 -19.07
N TRP A 496 13.75 5.23 -18.52
CA TRP A 496 14.97 4.43 -18.42
C TRP A 496 15.47 3.94 -19.77
N ALA A 497 14.58 3.56 -20.69
CA ALA A 497 14.98 3.11 -22.03
C ALA A 497 15.73 4.21 -22.80
N VAL A 498 15.22 5.45 -22.79
CA VAL A 498 15.85 6.58 -23.47
C VAL A 498 17.17 6.97 -22.78
N LEU A 499 17.19 7.03 -21.46
CA LEU A 499 18.40 7.32 -20.68
C LEU A 499 19.51 6.30 -20.97
N LEU A 500 19.20 5.00 -20.87
CA LEU A 500 20.17 3.94 -21.11
C LEU A 500 20.63 3.90 -22.57
N ALA A 501 19.73 4.14 -23.53
CA ALA A 501 20.10 4.24 -24.94
C ALA A 501 21.11 5.38 -25.18
N ALA A 502 20.88 6.56 -24.59
CA ALA A 502 21.81 7.68 -24.68
C ALA A 502 23.16 7.37 -24.01
N LYS A 503 23.15 6.84 -22.77
CA LYS A 503 24.34 6.41 -22.04
C LYS A 503 25.17 5.42 -22.84
N PHE A 504 24.57 4.31 -23.28
CA PHE A 504 25.30 3.25 -23.99
C PHE A 504 25.79 3.69 -25.38
N SER A 505 25.06 4.56 -26.08
CA SER A 505 25.55 5.14 -27.33
C SER A 505 26.80 5.99 -27.08
N PHE A 506 26.74 6.86 -26.06
CA PHE A 506 27.88 7.69 -25.66
C PHE A 506 29.09 6.86 -25.24
N SER A 507 28.90 5.86 -24.37
CA SER A 507 29.97 4.98 -23.92
C SER A 507 30.61 4.19 -25.07
N TYR A 508 29.81 3.71 -26.04
CA TYR A 508 30.36 2.97 -27.18
C TYR A 508 31.26 3.86 -28.06
N PHE A 509 30.74 4.99 -28.53
CA PHE A 509 31.43 5.83 -29.53
C PHE A 509 32.56 6.67 -28.94
N LEU A 510 32.41 7.18 -27.71
CA LEU A 510 33.35 8.15 -27.13
C LEU A 510 34.28 7.56 -26.06
N GLN A 511 33.92 6.44 -25.43
CA GLN A 511 34.76 5.83 -24.39
C GLN A 511 35.44 4.56 -24.91
N ILE A 512 34.67 3.58 -25.41
CA ILE A 512 35.19 2.24 -25.69
C ILE A 512 35.90 2.16 -27.04
N GLN A 513 35.27 2.66 -28.11
CA GLN A 513 35.83 2.58 -29.45
C GLN A 513 37.19 3.29 -29.60
N PRO A 514 37.41 4.51 -29.07
CA PRO A 514 38.70 5.19 -29.16
C PRO A 514 39.82 4.46 -28.44
N MET A 515 39.52 3.62 -27.44
CA MET A 515 40.51 2.87 -26.67
C MET A 515 41.05 1.64 -27.42
N VAL A 516 40.36 1.16 -28.47
CA VAL A 516 40.80 -0.02 -29.21
C VAL A 516 42.10 0.25 -29.98
N ALA A 517 42.23 1.40 -30.64
CA ALA A 517 43.43 1.77 -31.40
C ALA A 517 44.71 1.82 -30.54
N PRO A 518 44.76 2.58 -29.42
CA PRO A 518 45.94 2.59 -28.55
C PRO A 518 46.19 1.23 -27.90
N THR A 519 45.14 0.47 -27.56
CA THR A 519 45.30 -0.88 -27.01
C THR A 519 45.98 -1.81 -28.01
N LYS A 520 45.53 -1.83 -29.28
CA LYS A 520 46.19 -2.60 -30.36
C LYS A 520 47.62 -2.15 -30.59
N ALA A 521 47.89 -0.84 -30.54
CA ALA A 521 49.24 -0.31 -30.66
C ALA A 521 50.16 -0.85 -29.55
N ILE A 522 49.73 -0.80 -28.28
CA ILE A 522 50.49 -1.33 -27.13
C ILE A 522 50.75 -2.84 -27.28
N TYR A 523 49.77 -3.62 -27.74
CA TYR A 523 49.94 -5.06 -27.97
C TYR A 523 50.90 -5.38 -29.13
N ASN A 524 51.01 -4.50 -30.12
CA ASN A 524 51.90 -4.67 -31.27
C ASN A 524 53.37 -4.34 -30.96
N ILE A 525 53.67 -3.65 -29.87
CA ILE A 525 55.03 -3.35 -29.46
C ILE A 525 55.70 -4.66 -28.99
N ARG A 526 56.72 -5.12 -29.73
CA ARG A 526 57.54 -6.29 -29.37
C ARG A 526 58.95 -5.82 -29.01
N ARG A 527 59.52 -6.34 -27.91
CA ARG A 527 60.84 -6.01 -27.33
C ARG A 527 60.93 -4.60 -26.74
N VAL A 528 60.37 -4.41 -25.55
CA VAL A 528 60.58 -3.20 -24.74
C VAL A 528 61.53 -3.56 -23.60
N ASN A 529 62.67 -2.87 -23.49
CA ASN A 529 63.54 -2.98 -22.33
C ASN A 529 63.03 -2.01 -21.26
N TYR A 530 62.26 -2.50 -20.29
CA TYR A 530 61.77 -1.68 -19.20
C TYR A 530 62.93 -1.33 -18.24
N GLN A 531 63.15 -0.04 -17.99
CA GLN A 531 64.18 0.43 -17.06
C GLN A 531 63.77 0.29 -15.58
N TRP A 532 62.51 -0.05 -15.32
CA TRP A 532 61.92 -0.17 -13.99
C TRP A 532 61.60 -1.65 -13.70
N HIS A 533 61.47 -2.00 -12.42
CA HIS A 533 61.21 -3.38 -11.99
C HIS A 533 59.90 -3.92 -12.61
N GLU A 534 60.01 -4.99 -13.40
CA GLU A 534 58.86 -5.67 -14.00
C GLU A 534 58.08 -6.43 -12.91
N PHE A 535 57.09 -5.78 -12.30
CA PHE A 535 56.17 -6.44 -11.36
C PHE A 535 55.40 -7.62 -11.99
N PHE A 536 55.30 -7.66 -13.33
CA PHE A 536 54.65 -8.73 -14.08
C PHE A 536 55.45 -9.05 -15.36
N ALA A 537 55.66 -10.34 -15.65
CA ALA A 537 56.35 -10.84 -16.86
C ALA A 537 55.66 -10.47 -18.21
N HIS A 538 54.60 -9.67 -18.18
CA HIS A 538 53.80 -9.22 -19.32
C HIS A 538 53.50 -7.71 -19.20
N ALA A 539 54.53 -6.88 -19.06
CA ALA A 539 54.41 -5.43 -18.83
C ALA A 539 53.49 -4.69 -19.84
N ASN A 540 53.44 -5.11 -21.12
CA ASN A 540 52.54 -4.51 -22.11
C ASN A 540 51.04 -4.71 -21.76
N ARG A 541 50.68 -5.85 -21.13
CA ARG A 541 49.30 -6.11 -20.69
C ARG A 541 48.93 -5.22 -19.51
N PHE A 542 49.87 -5.01 -18.59
CA PHE A 542 49.68 -4.13 -17.46
C PHE A 542 49.50 -2.67 -17.91
N ALA A 543 50.31 -2.19 -18.85
CA ALA A 543 50.17 -0.86 -19.43
C ALA A 543 48.79 -0.65 -20.09
N ALA A 544 48.28 -1.65 -20.82
CA ALA A 544 46.93 -1.62 -21.36
C ALA A 544 45.87 -1.52 -20.26
N VAL A 545 45.98 -2.30 -19.17
CA VAL A 545 45.04 -2.21 -18.04
C VAL A 545 45.06 -0.82 -17.42
N VAL A 546 46.23 -0.25 -17.16
CA VAL A 546 46.37 1.10 -16.57
C VAL A 546 45.72 2.18 -17.47
N LEU A 547 45.88 2.06 -18.79
CA LEU A 547 45.23 2.96 -19.76
C LEU A 547 43.69 2.92 -19.66
N TRP A 548 43.11 1.75 -19.40
CA TRP A 548 41.67 1.56 -19.34
C TRP A 548 41.05 2.00 -18.00
N ILE A 549 41.81 2.05 -16.90
CA ILE A 549 41.27 2.38 -15.56
C ILE A 549 40.48 3.70 -15.55
N PRO A 550 41.01 4.85 -16.03
CA PRO A 550 40.27 6.11 -16.02
C PRO A 550 38.98 6.04 -16.84
N VAL A 551 39.02 5.38 -18.00
CA VAL A 551 37.86 5.24 -18.89
C VAL A 551 36.77 4.38 -18.25
N VAL A 552 37.14 3.28 -17.60
CA VAL A 552 36.19 2.42 -16.87
C VAL A 552 35.58 3.16 -15.68
N LEU A 553 36.37 3.97 -14.94
CA LEU A 553 35.83 4.78 -13.83
C LEU A 553 34.80 5.81 -14.33
N ILE A 554 35.10 6.50 -15.44
CA ILE A 554 34.16 7.45 -16.06
C ILE A 554 32.90 6.71 -16.53
N TYR A 555 33.03 5.53 -17.15
CA TYR A 555 31.91 4.69 -17.59
C TYR A 555 30.97 4.26 -16.44
N LEU A 556 31.52 4.01 -15.24
CA LEU A 556 30.71 3.69 -14.06
C LEU A 556 30.00 4.93 -13.51
N MET A 557 30.66 6.09 -13.53
CA MET A 557 30.14 7.38 -13.05
C MET A 557 29.10 8.02 -13.98
N ASP A 558 29.23 7.83 -15.29
CA ASP A 558 28.45 8.58 -16.30
C ASP A 558 26.93 8.40 -16.20
N ILE A 559 26.46 7.30 -15.59
CA ILE A 559 25.03 7.02 -15.43
C ILE A 559 24.36 8.08 -14.54
N GLN A 560 25.09 8.63 -13.56
CA GLN A 560 24.60 9.71 -12.71
C GLN A 560 24.44 11.02 -13.49
N ILE A 561 25.35 11.29 -14.42
CA ILE A 561 25.30 12.50 -15.28
C ILE A 561 24.10 12.42 -16.21
N TRP A 562 23.93 11.28 -16.91
CA TRP A 562 22.77 11.06 -17.77
C TRP A 562 21.46 11.09 -16.98
N TYR A 563 21.44 10.51 -15.78
CA TYR A 563 20.30 10.61 -14.89
C TYR A 563 19.98 12.05 -14.49
N ALA A 564 20.96 12.87 -14.12
CA ALA A 564 20.75 14.27 -13.76
C ALA A 564 20.13 15.08 -14.93
N ILE A 565 20.64 14.87 -16.16
CA ILE A 565 20.13 15.55 -17.36
C ILE A 565 18.67 15.15 -17.64
N PHE A 566 18.40 13.84 -17.72
CA PHE A 566 17.06 13.35 -18.05
C PHE A 566 16.04 13.60 -16.94
N SER A 567 16.44 13.50 -15.68
CA SER A 567 15.56 13.79 -14.53
C SER A 567 15.23 15.27 -14.46
N SER A 568 16.19 16.17 -14.74
CA SER A 568 15.92 17.61 -14.86
C SER A 568 14.96 17.93 -16.00
N LEU A 569 15.17 17.35 -17.19
CA LEU A 569 14.28 17.54 -18.34
C LEU A 569 12.86 17.03 -18.05
N THR A 570 12.74 15.82 -17.50
CA THR A 570 11.45 15.22 -17.15
C THR A 570 10.77 16.00 -16.04
N GLY A 571 11.52 16.42 -15.02
CA GLY A 571 11.04 17.26 -13.94
C GLY A 571 10.53 18.61 -14.43
N ALA A 572 11.23 19.24 -15.39
CA ALA A 572 10.79 20.47 -16.03
C ALA A 572 9.50 20.28 -16.85
N LEU A 573 9.39 19.19 -17.60
CA LEU A 573 8.16 18.84 -18.34
C LEU A 573 6.99 18.58 -17.40
N VAL A 574 7.18 17.79 -16.35
CA VAL A 574 6.16 17.53 -15.33
C VAL A 574 5.77 18.82 -14.59
N GLY A 575 6.75 19.66 -14.25
CA GLY A 575 6.53 20.98 -13.67
C GLY A 575 5.67 21.88 -14.56
N LEU A 576 5.97 21.90 -15.86
CA LEU A 576 5.20 22.64 -16.86
C LEU A 576 3.75 22.11 -16.97
N PHE A 577 3.56 20.79 -17.03
CA PHE A 577 2.22 20.18 -17.12
C PHE A 577 1.42 20.26 -15.83
N SER A 578 2.08 20.33 -14.68
CA SER A 578 1.45 20.55 -13.37
C SER A 578 1.25 22.03 -13.05
N HIS A 579 1.62 22.93 -13.97
CA HIS A 579 1.55 24.38 -13.78
C HIS A 579 2.30 24.84 -12.51
N LEU A 580 3.31 24.08 -12.07
CA LEU A 580 4.20 24.47 -10.97
C LEU A 580 4.98 25.71 -11.42
N GLY A 581 4.72 26.84 -10.76
CA GLY A 581 5.23 28.15 -11.17
C GLY A 581 4.30 28.94 -12.09
N GLU A 582 3.02 28.58 -12.21
CA GLU A 582 1.99 29.45 -12.84
C GLU A 582 1.67 30.67 -11.96
N ILE A 583 1.79 30.53 -10.63
CA ILE A 583 1.71 31.63 -9.67
C ILE A 583 3.10 31.81 -9.04
N ARG A 584 3.86 32.76 -9.55
CA ARG A 584 5.23 33.05 -9.07
C ARG A 584 5.27 34.22 -8.10
N ASN A 585 4.31 35.14 -8.25
CA ASN A 585 4.29 36.42 -7.53
C ASN A 585 2.92 36.69 -6.91
N VAL A 586 2.88 37.50 -5.85
CA VAL A 586 1.64 37.94 -5.17
C VAL A 586 0.67 38.62 -6.14
N GLN A 587 1.17 39.32 -7.15
CA GLN A 587 0.33 39.93 -8.19
C GLN A 587 -0.42 38.89 -9.04
N GLN A 588 0.22 37.77 -9.38
CA GLN A 588 -0.42 36.65 -10.08
C GLN A 588 -1.39 35.92 -9.17
N LEU A 589 -1.04 35.75 -7.88
CA LEU A 589 -1.93 35.19 -6.87
C LEU A 589 -3.20 36.03 -6.75
N ARG A 590 -3.09 37.37 -6.70
CA ARG A 590 -4.23 38.30 -6.65
C ARG A 590 -5.16 38.15 -7.85
N LEU A 591 -4.59 38.10 -9.06
CA LEU A 591 -5.38 37.90 -10.28
C LEU A 591 -6.06 36.53 -10.31
N ARG A 592 -5.39 35.49 -9.77
CA ARG A 592 -5.89 34.11 -9.74
C ARG A 592 -6.85 33.82 -8.59
N PHE A 593 -6.77 34.54 -7.49
CA PHE A 593 -7.62 34.33 -6.31
C PHE A 593 -9.10 34.58 -6.60
N GLN A 594 -9.40 35.54 -7.47
CA GLN A 594 -10.77 35.78 -7.95
C GLN A 594 -11.34 34.55 -8.68
N PHE A 595 -10.49 33.84 -9.44
CA PHE A 595 -10.86 32.58 -10.08
C PHE A 595 -10.93 31.41 -9.08
N PHE A 596 -10.10 31.42 -8.02
CA PHE A 596 -10.14 30.41 -6.97
C PHE A 596 -11.51 30.36 -6.27
N ALA A 597 -12.12 31.51 -5.98
CA ALA A 597 -13.46 31.54 -5.41
C ALA A 597 -14.51 30.84 -6.29
N SER A 598 -14.46 31.09 -7.60
CA SER A 598 -15.34 30.42 -8.56
C SER A 598 -15.05 28.92 -8.69
N ALA A 599 -13.78 28.52 -8.63
CA ALA A 599 -13.36 27.13 -8.71
C ALA A 599 -13.68 26.32 -7.44
N MET A 600 -13.58 26.93 -6.26
CA MET A 600 -13.95 26.32 -4.99
C MET A 600 -15.43 25.96 -4.99
N GLN A 601 -16.29 26.92 -5.35
CA GLN A 601 -17.73 26.69 -5.45
C GLN A 601 -18.07 25.60 -6.48
N PHE A 602 -17.39 25.58 -7.63
CA PHE A 602 -17.58 24.54 -8.65
C PHE A 602 -17.21 23.13 -8.16
N ASN A 603 -16.20 22.99 -7.30
CA ASN A 603 -15.78 21.69 -6.77
C ASN A 603 -16.52 21.28 -5.48
N LEU A 604 -17.03 22.22 -4.68
CA LEU A 604 -17.74 21.98 -3.41
C LEU A 604 -19.27 21.91 -3.55
N MET A 605 -19.85 22.42 -4.64
CA MET A 605 -21.28 22.21 -4.90
C MET A 605 -21.55 20.72 -5.12
N PRO A 606 -22.52 20.10 -4.41
CA PRO A 606 -23.05 18.82 -4.82
C PRO A 606 -23.58 18.95 -6.24
N GLU A 607 -23.35 17.94 -7.10
CA GLU A 607 -23.78 17.91 -8.51
C GLU A 607 -25.31 18.09 -8.72
N GLU A 608 -26.09 18.23 -7.64
CA GLU A 608 -27.55 18.27 -7.60
C GLU A 608 -28.20 19.37 -8.45
N GLN A 609 -27.52 20.49 -8.75
CA GLN A 609 -28.15 21.56 -9.54
C GLN A 609 -28.06 21.38 -11.07
N LEU A 610 -27.26 20.43 -11.57
CA LEU A 610 -27.14 20.16 -13.02
C LEU A 610 -27.79 18.84 -13.46
N PHE A 611 -28.27 18.02 -12.52
CA PHE A 611 -28.93 16.73 -12.83
C PHE A 611 -30.38 16.85 -13.30
N LYS A 612 -30.92 18.06 -13.55
CA LYS A 612 -32.24 18.23 -14.15
C LYS A 612 -32.27 18.03 -15.67
N ASP A 613 -31.13 18.00 -16.36
CA ASP A 613 -31.11 17.71 -17.79
C ASP A 613 -30.67 16.27 -18.09
N ARG A 614 -31.65 15.48 -18.52
CA ARG A 614 -31.52 14.09 -18.96
C ARG A 614 -30.73 14.04 -20.28
N GLY A 615 -29.39 14.11 -20.21
CA GLY A 615 -28.50 14.20 -21.38
C GLY A 615 -27.76 12.90 -21.76
N THR A 616 -27.69 12.61 -23.06
CA THR A 616 -26.99 11.50 -23.72
C THR A 616 -25.47 11.46 -23.41
N LEU A 617 -24.80 10.30 -23.56
CA LEU A 617 -23.35 10.08 -23.32
C LEU A 617 -22.43 11.15 -23.93
N ARG A 618 -22.83 11.74 -25.07
CA ARG A 618 -22.12 12.82 -25.76
C ARG A 618 -22.08 14.13 -24.96
N SER A 619 -23.13 14.43 -24.18
CA SER A 619 -23.18 15.59 -23.29
C SER A 619 -22.26 15.39 -22.08
N LYS A 620 -22.21 14.18 -21.50
CA LYS A 620 -21.28 13.83 -20.42
C LYS A 620 -19.82 13.88 -20.87
N PHE A 621 -19.52 13.49 -22.11
CA PHE A 621 -18.17 13.57 -22.66
C PHE A 621 -17.76 15.01 -22.98
N LYS A 622 -18.67 15.82 -23.53
CA LYS A 622 -18.45 17.27 -23.70
C LYS A 622 -18.25 17.97 -22.37
N ASP A 623 -19.03 17.61 -21.36
CA ASP A 623 -18.93 18.18 -20.02
C ASP A 623 -17.63 17.73 -19.32
N ALA A 624 -17.20 16.47 -19.50
CA ALA A 624 -15.89 16.00 -19.04
C ALA A 624 -14.74 16.73 -19.74
N ILE A 625 -14.83 16.99 -21.04
CA ILE A 625 -13.85 17.80 -21.79
C ILE A 625 -13.90 19.26 -21.34
N LEU A 626 -15.07 19.82 -21.05
CA LEU A 626 -15.21 21.19 -20.54
C LEU A 626 -14.59 21.29 -19.14
N ARG A 627 -14.84 20.31 -18.26
CA ARG A 627 -14.23 20.15 -16.94
C ARG A 627 -12.71 20.00 -17.03
N LEU A 628 -12.20 19.26 -18.03
CA LEU A 628 -10.76 19.14 -18.28
C LEU A 628 -10.18 20.48 -18.76
N LYS A 629 -10.84 21.17 -19.69
CA LYS A 629 -10.42 22.50 -20.15
C LYS A 629 -10.46 23.56 -19.05
N LEU A 630 -11.43 23.47 -18.13
CA LEU A 630 -11.56 24.31 -16.93
C LEU A 630 -10.46 24.01 -15.91
N ARG A 631 -10.15 22.73 -15.67
CA ARG A 631 -9.13 22.30 -14.72
C ARG A 631 -7.70 22.54 -15.21
N TYR A 632 -7.47 22.50 -16.53
CA TYR A 632 -6.15 22.64 -17.16
C TYR A 632 -5.96 23.95 -17.95
N GLY A 633 -6.90 24.89 -17.88
CA GLY A 633 -6.78 26.21 -18.52
C GLY A 633 -6.65 26.21 -20.05
N LEU A 634 -6.96 25.09 -20.72
CA LEU A 634 -6.86 24.92 -22.18
C LEU A 634 -8.09 25.52 -22.87
N GLY A 635 -8.23 26.85 -22.83
CA GLY A 635 -9.33 27.60 -23.42
C GLY A 635 -9.17 29.10 -23.28
N ARG A 636 -9.94 29.87 -24.09
CA ARG A 636 -9.91 31.35 -24.10
C ARG A 636 -9.99 31.92 -22.67
N PRO A 637 -9.28 33.03 -22.38
CA PRO A 637 -9.33 33.67 -21.07
C PRO A 637 -10.79 33.87 -20.68
N TYR A 638 -11.16 33.25 -19.55
CA TYR A 638 -12.50 33.29 -19.00
C TYR A 638 -13.00 34.75 -19.04
N LYS A 639 -14.10 35.01 -19.74
CA LYS A 639 -14.81 36.28 -19.56
C LYS A 639 -15.15 36.31 -18.08
N LYS A 640 -14.61 37.31 -17.38
CA LYS A 640 -14.91 37.68 -15.99
C LYS A 640 -16.43 37.55 -15.82
N ILE A 641 -16.89 36.42 -15.29
CA ILE A 641 -18.28 36.30 -14.86
C ILE A 641 -18.31 37.27 -13.70
N GLU A 642 -19.05 38.36 -13.86
CA GLU A 642 -19.37 39.24 -12.74
C GLU A 642 -19.92 38.32 -11.65
N LEU A 643 -19.13 38.10 -10.59
CA LEU A 643 -19.48 37.22 -9.49
C LEU A 643 -20.90 37.60 -9.05
N ASN A 644 -21.85 36.69 -9.22
CA ASN A 644 -23.14 36.84 -8.55
C ASN A 644 -22.83 37.08 -7.07
N GLN A 645 -23.31 38.18 -6.49
CA GLN A 645 -23.01 38.54 -5.09
C GLN A 645 -23.34 37.38 -4.11
N VAL A 646 -24.34 36.56 -4.47
CA VAL A 646 -24.73 35.36 -3.72
C VAL A 646 -23.63 34.30 -3.70
N GLU A 647 -22.88 34.12 -4.78
CA GLU A 647 -21.79 33.16 -4.89
C GLU A 647 -20.56 33.62 -4.10
N ALA A 648 -20.23 34.91 -4.17
CA ALA A 648 -19.16 35.50 -3.36
C ALA A 648 -19.43 35.39 -1.86
N ARG A 649 -20.69 35.55 -1.42
CA ARG A 649 -21.11 35.37 -0.02
C ARG A 649 -20.92 33.94 0.48
N ARG A 650 -21.29 32.94 -0.33
CA ARG A 650 -21.09 31.52 0.03
C ARG A 650 -19.61 31.19 0.17
N PHE A 651 -18.79 31.70 -0.75
CA PHE A 651 -17.34 31.55 -0.66
C PHE A 651 -16.79 32.20 0.61
N ALA A 652 -17.21 33.42 0.95
CA ALA A 652 -16.76 34.10 2.16
C ALA A 652 -17.07 33.34 3.45
N LEU A 653 -18.27 32.76 3.56
CA LEU A 653 -18.65 31.93 4.70
C LEU A 653 -17.75 30.69 4.84
N ILE A 654 -17.53 29.96 3.74
CA ILE A 654 -16.70 28.75 3.76
C ILE A 654 -15.24 29.11 4.04
N TRP A 655 -14.73 30.18 3.41
CA TRP A 655 -13.37 30.65 3.58
C TRP A 655 -13.10 31.07 5.02
N ASN A 656 -13.97 31.88 5.62
CA ASN A 656 -13.79 32.33 7.00
C ASN A 656 -13.82 31.16 7.99
N GLU A 657 -14.64 30.12 7.76
CA GLU A 657 -14.59 28.93 8.60
C GLU A 657 -13.31 28.11 8.44
N ILE A 658 -12.72 28.08 7.24
CA ILE A 658 -11.40 27.48 7.03
C ILE A 658 -10.34 28.27 7.82
N ILE A 659 -10.37 29.61 7.76
CA ILE A 659 -9.43 30.47 8.50
C ILE A 659 -9.62 30.31 10.01
N ALA A 660 -10.87 30.27 10.50
CA ALA A 660 -11.16 30.02 11.91
C ALA A 660 -10.65 28.64 12.36
N SER A 661 -10.87 27.60 11.56
CA SER A 661 -10.34 26.25 11.83
C SER A 661 -8.80 26.24 11.86
N PHE A 662 -8.13 26.96 10.94
CA PHE A 662 -6.67 27.10 10.96
C PHE A 662 -6.17 27.82 12.21
N ARG A 663 -6.96 28.76 12.75
CA ARG A 663 -6.64 29.41 14.01
C ARG A 663 -6.84 28.48 15.21
N GLU A 664 -7.93 27.71 15.23
CA GLU A 664 -8.20 26.71 16.28
C GLU A 664 -7.13 25.60 16.32
N GLU A 665 -6.57 25.24 15.16
CA GLU A 665 -5.46 24.29 15.04
C GLU A 665 -4.06 24.93 15.20
N ASP A 666 -3.98 26.21 15.59
CA ASP A 666 -2.72 26.98 15.78
C ASP A 666 -1.80 27.01 14.53
N ILE A 667 -2.38 26.95 13.32
CA ILE A 667 -1.64 27.02 12.05
C ILE A 667 -1.28 28.47 11.68
N ILE A 668 -2.15 29.42 12.03
CA ILE A 668 -2.00 30.85 11.73
C ILE A 668 -2.18 31.70 12.99
N SER A 669 -1.48 32.83 13.04
CA SER A 669 -1.59 33.80 14.12
C SER A 669 -2.85 34.68 14.02
N ASP A 670 -3.26 35.30 15.13
CA ASP A 670 -4.40 36.22 15.17
C ASP A 670 -4.28 37.36 14.15
N ARG A 671 -3.05 37.86 13.93
CA ARG A 671 -2.77 38.89 12.92
C ARG A 671 -2.97 38.38 11.49
N GLU A 672 -2.64 37.13 11.22
CA GLU A 672 -2.83 36.53 9.90
C GLU A 672 -4.29 36.22 9.62
N VAL A 673 -5.06 35.86 10.66
CA VAL A 673 -6.53 35.72 10.58
C VAL A 673 -7.14 37.04 10.08
N GLU A 674 -6.81 38.17 10.70
CA GLU A 674 -7.33 39.49 10.29
C GLU A 674 -6.98 39.85 8.83
N LEU A 675 -5.81 39.42 8.34
CA LEU A 675 -5.37 39.69 6.97
C LEU A 675 -6.02 38.79 5.93
N LEU A 676 -6.44 37.59 6.33
CA LEU A 676 -7.01 36.55 5.48
C LEU A 676 -8.54 36.52 5.52
N GLU A 677 -9.17 37.02 6.57
CA GLU A 677 -10.61 37.03 6.73
C GLU A 677 -11.28 37.88 5.64
N LEU A 678 -12.39 37.36 5.10
CA LEU A 678 -13.27 38.08 4.20
C LEU A 678 -14.29 38.87 5.02
N PRO A 679 -14.27 40.21 5.01
CA PRO A 679 -15.21 40.98 5.81
C PRO A 679 -16.64 40.76 5.32
N PRO A 680 -17.63 40.66 6.23
CA PRO A 680 -19.03 40.50 5.86
C PRO A 680 -19.54 41.70 5.06
N ASP A 681 -20.44 41.44 4.10
CA ASP A 681 -21.09 42.48 3.30
C ASP A 681 -21.92 43.41 4.19
N LEU A 682 -21.40 44.62 4.44
CA LEU A 682 -22.17 45.72 5.02
C LEU A 682 -23.18 46.21 3.97
N TRP A 683 -24.42 46.42 4.40
CA TRP A 683 -25.59 46.73 3.57
C TRP A 683 -25.43 48.10 2.87
N ASN A 684 -24.71 48.16 1.76
CA ASN A 684 -24.76 49.19 0.69
C ASN A 684 -23.58 49.12 -0.30
N ILE A 685 -22.65 48.16 -0.16
CA ILE A 685 -21.45 48.10 -1.02
C ILE A 685 -21.66 47.03 -2.09
N ARG A 686 -21.66 47.45 -3.37
CA ARG A 686 -21.85 46.54 -4.52
C ARG A 686 -20.60 45.75 -4.91
N VAL A 687 -19.47 45.95 -4.22
CA VAL A 687 -18.15 45.40 -4.55
C VAL A 687 -17.75 44.33 -3.54
N VAL A 688 -17.37 43.15 -4.03
CA VAL A 688 -16.81 42.06 -3.22
C VAL A 688 -15.48 42.51 -2.62
N ARG A 689 -15.38 42.49 -1.27
CA ARG A 689 -14.16 42.80 -0.54
C ARG A 689 -13.31 41.55 -0.41
N TRP A 690 -12.19 41.51 -1.12
CA TRP A 690 -11.20 40.43 -1.02
C TRP A 690 -10.29 40.61 0.22
N PRO A 691 -9.62 39.55 0.71
CA PRO A 691 -8.75 39.62 1.87
C PRO A 691 -7.70 40.72 1.75
N CYS A 692 -7.38 41.37 2.87
CA CYS A 692 -6.43 42.48 2.96
C CYS A 692 -5.04 42.09 2.41
N LEU A 693 -4.63 40.83 2.58
CA LEU A 693 -3.38 40.30 2.01
C LEU A 693 -3.26 40.50 0.49
N LEU A 694 -4.39 40.45 -0.24
CA LEU A 694 -4.44 40.59 -1.69
C LEU A 694 -4.63 42.05 -2.13
N LEU A 695 -4.83 42.96 -1.19
CA LEU A 695 -5.01 44.39 -1.41
C LEU A 695 -3.71 45.18 -1.31
N SER A 696 -2.53 44.54 -1.24
CA SER A 696 -1.24 45.24 -1.20
C SER A 696 -0.97 46.06 -2.48
N THR A 697 -1.51 47.27 -2.49
CA THR A 697 -0.90 48.44 -3.10
C THR A 697 0.31 48.80 -2.26
N SER A 698 1.38 49.20 -2.94
CA SER A 698 2.70 49.62 -2.48
C SER A 698 2.71 50.86 -1.55
N SER A 699 1.74 50.97 -0.63
CA SER A 699 1.48 52.17 0.16
C SER A 699 1.38 51.94 1.67
N CYS A 700 1.51 50.69 2.13
CA CYS A 700 1.65 50.41 3.57
C CYS A 700 2.90 49.57 3.80
N SER A 701 4.05 50.26 3.85
CA SER A 701 5.22 49.82 4.61
C SER A 701 5.04 50.29 6.06
N PRO A 702 5.62 49.58 7.05
CA PRO A 702 5.29 49.70 8.48
C PRO A 702 5.39 51.11 9.06
#